data_AF-A0A9P9EAL7-F1
#
_entry.id   AF-A0A9P9EAL7-F1
#
_cell.length_a   1.000
_cell.length_b   1.000
_cell.length_c   1.000
_cell.angle_alpha   90.00
_cell.angle_beta   90.00
_cell.angle_gamma   90.00
#
_symmetry.space_group_name_H-M   'P 1'
#
loop_
_entity.id
_entity.type
_entity.pdbx_description
1 polymer ?
#
loop_
_entity_poly.entity_id
_entity_poly.type
_entity_poly.pdbx_seq_one_letter_code
_entity_poly.pdbx_strand_id
1 'polypeptide(L)'
;MAPSRARATTLPFLLAMIFGVVLCILAAPAQASSASQPSPSADVDLICHTSNPDDCYPRVFQPSDEFQTVREDQELPNGLHVRLNIWTGEKEAKINVPDEVDPSLEGLPVDQAVVVVEPQESDAPPVPKGAPKYETAGKIKEPKPDYEAEPFFQAMKMLKSGESNDGKAFDVALEGMEDLSHDIYYGLKITEDPAVLKGLFCLMADQGAVSTDDTTPRDQQAAAILAGALQNNPTALKEVTKEWANIMEFKCPQSGKALSEGFYTSFMPSDAVTGADAKQSASKVKAKVAAINGLIKSDRIRAEFLKGIGMRNLLEVLVPEGKEWATAQRKVGQLVLDTFLDEDMGAKLGQWPNKPRSSDARCGTAEGQTEEGCWDYHVEKIMKANKRDSGHWSKDLSKRLAAARKNMKASGHQDSVCAHCLRPGTPRACSRCHAAAYCDSACQRAAWAAVHGAECKVLRRVAAQGRPGLPTPVRAVVQALLKPEIGDAMRPLEGHVEAWRRSGTWADMEMMAMGASAFAGLGTTQENVQKAIGLLCKIQTNAFHRYDADLGQVGIFLEPTLAMANHSCIPNAMVQFIGRKAILRAESLIQAGDEIEISYTDYTYPLSRRAEALSPYNFTCQCLRCSRDLNIYQVCAQSPNINLNLISLVSDPSKLRRHSASTSESKAALANKYSEDAVEMIDPQETPHALNERRRYLHNQYRKCQPLVREGFWGVSPLPQVLSEISIYYAEEGNFMYALAIACFGATSCDPYRHVAPFHPVRAKGLFLIGKLLANTAADTAALSASVEAMVSKGNFSQKALHTLQEIDQVSLCQMLLLMILQQTPEGYNAEWELSISASEMLNDINQLPGRDQELSLINAWRQDPSSDQSRAFFDYAVLKQVDALASLGHEILVTDFGR
;
A
#
# COMPACT_ATOMS: atom_id res chain seq x y z
N MET A 1 -69.23 -58.63 31.84
CA MET A 1 -68.04 -59.19 32.53
C MET A 1 -66.90 -58.18 32.48
N ALA A 2 -65.88 -58.33 33.33
CA ALA A 2 -64.68 -57.48 33.49
C ALA A 2 -63.46 -58.41 33.76
N PRO A 3 -62.18 -57.96 33.99
CA PRO A 3 -61.53 -56.63 34.01
C PRO A 3 -60.69 -56.39 32.72
N SER A 4 -59.64 -55.54 32.54
CA SER A 4 -58.70 -54.69 33.33
C SER A 4 -58.38 -53.39 32.54
N ARG A 5 -57.82 -52.25 33.00
CA ARG A 5 -56.91 -51.79 34.09
C ARG A 5 -55.39 -51.96 33.83
N ALA A 6 -54.49 -50.98 34.02
CA ALA A 6 -54.48 -49.48 34.18
C ALA A 6 -52.98 -49.02 34.09
N ARG A 7 -52.47 -47.77 34.00
CA ARG A 7 -52.86 -46.33 34.13
C ARG A 7 -52.18 -45.52 32.96
N ALA A 8 -52.29 -44.21 32.64
CA ALA A 8 -52.60 -42.91 33.30
C ALA A 8 -51.45 -42.24 34.12
N THR A 9 -51.04 -40.95 34.00
CA THR A 9 -51.04 -39.88 32.94
C THR A 9 -50.31 -38.60 33.49
N THR A 10 -50.04 -37.59 32.62
CA THR A 10 -49.87 -36.12 32.91
C THR A 10 -48.58 -35.52 33.54
N LEU A 11 -48.22 -34.33 33.05
CA LEU A 11 -47.25 -33.31 33.53
C LEU A 11 -48.00 -32.23 34.37
N PRO A 12 -47.39 -31.40 35.27
CA PRO A 12 -46.86 -30.07 34.85
C PRO A 12 -45.84 -29.33 35.81
N PHE A 13 -45.59 -28.05 35.47
CA PHE A 13 -45.06 -26.85 36.18
C PHE A 13 -44.94 -26.74 37.73
N LEU A 14 -43.82 -26.13 38.15
CA LEU A 14 -43.60 -25.00 39.12
C LEU A 14 -44.44 -24.78 40.43
N LEU A 15 -43.68 -24.53 41.53
CA LEU A 15 -43.92 -23.64 42.71
C LEU A 15 -45.00 -23.92 43.79
N ALA A 16 -44.54 -24.32 45.00
CA ALA A 16 -45.10 -24.11 46.36
C ALA A 16 -44.03 -24.53 47.43
N MET A 17 -43.75 -23.90 48.59
CA MET A 17 -44.59 -23.50 49.76
C MET A 17 -45.10 -24.73 50.57
N ILE A 18 -44.98 -24.88 51.92
CA ILE A 18 -44.49 -23.98 53.00
C ILE A 18 -44.28 -24.72 54.39
N PHE A 19 -43.53 -24.11 55.34
CA PHE A 19 -43.52 -24.26 56.84
C PHE A 19 -42.84 -25.42 57.63
N GLY A 20 -42.39 -25.07 58.86
CA GLY A 20 -41.89 -25.93 59.96
C GLY A 20 -40.40 -25.67 60.32
N VAL A 21 -39.96 -24.78 61.24
CA VAL A 21 -40.40 -24.39 62.61
C VAL A 21 -40.30 -25.59 63.58
N VAL A 22 -39.45 -25.62 64.61
CA VAL A 22 -38.48 -24.67 65.25
C VAL A 22 -37.06 -25.33 65.30
N LEU A 23 -35.92 -24.76 65.72
CA LEU A 23 -35.48 -23.53 66.43
C LEU A 23 -34.39 -22.79 65.57
N CYS A 24 -33.84 -21.58 65.80
CA CYS A 24 -33.72 -20.62 66.93
C CYS A 24 -32.51 -20.91 67.90
N ILE A 25 -31.57 -20.03 68.25
CA ILE A 25 -31.43 -18.54 68.20
C ILE A 25 -29.93 -18.13 67.99
N LEU A 26 -29.70 -17.06 67.19
CA LEU A 26 -28.52 -16.14 67.09
C LEU A 26 -27.07 -16.64 67.32
N ALA A 27 -26.19 -16.37 66.35
CA ALA A 27 -25.05 -15.45 66.53
C ALA A 27 -24.30 -15.12 65.22
N ALA A 28 -23.86 -13.88 65.09
CA ALA A 28 -22.71 -13.45 64.29
C ALA A 28 -22.15 -12.16 64.93
N PRO A 29 -20.86 -11.81 64.73
CA PRO A 29 -19.72 -12.62 64.29
C PRO A 29 -18.82 -13.02 65.49
N ALA A 30 -17.80 -13.84 65.25
CA ALA A 30 -16.74 -14.08 66.25
C ALA A 30 -15.37 -14.34 65.59
N GLN A 31 -14.41 -13.45 65.82
CA GLN A 31 -12.99 -13.83 65.80
C GLN A 31 -12.70 -14.63 67.07
N ALA A 32 -12.07 -15.79 66.96
CA ALA A 32 -11.55 -16.53 68.11
C ALA A 32 -10.32 -17.36 67.68
N SER A 33 -9.17 -17.05 68.28
CA SER A 33 -7.90 -17.70 67.95
C SER A 33 -7.77 -19.09 68.58
N SER A 34 -7.28 -20.06 67.82
CA SER A 34 -6.55 -21.23 68.34
C SER A 34 -5.60 -21.77 67.25
N ALA A 35 -4.35 -22.12 67.54
CA ALA A 35 -3.59 -21.93 68.77
C ALA A 35 -2.12 -21.58 68.47
N SER A 36 -1.51 -20.76 69.33
CA SER A 36 -0.11 -20.37 69.23
C SER A 36 0.81 -21.40 69.91
N GLN A 37 1.49 -22.25 69.12
CA GLN A 37 2.73 -22.94 69.51
C GLN A 37 3.57 -23.34 68.28
N PRO A 38 4.90 -23.42 68.39
CA PRO A 38 5.81 -22.70 69.30
C PRO A 38 6.57 -21.59 68.53
N SER A 39 7.19 -20.65 69.25
CA SER A 39 8.18 -19.76 68.63
C SER A 39 9.38 -20.59 68.12
N PRO A 40 9.85 -20.40 66.88
CA PRO A 40 11.15 -20.91 66.46
C PRO A 40 12.27 -20.38 67.37
N SER A 41 13.37 -21.13 67.45
CA SER A 41 14.57 -20.69 68.16
C SER A 41 15.13 -19.39 67.58
N ALA A 42 15.89 -18.65 68.39
CA ALA A 42 16.69 -17.52 67.92
C ALA A 42 17.63 -17.92 66.76
N ASP A 43 18.08 -16.92 66.01
CA ASP A 43 18.89 -17.00 64.79
C ASP A 43 18.14 -17.40 63.50
N VAL A 44 17.02 -16.73 63.23
CA VAL A 44 16.48 -16.54 61.88
C VAL A 44 16.43 -15.05 61.57
N ASP A 45 17.19 -14.62 60.56
CA ASP A 45 17.19 -13.22 60.11
C ASP A 45 15.86 -12.90 59.40
N LEU A 46 15.20 -11.80 59.77
CA LEU A 46 13.88 -11.42 59.26
C LEU A 46 13.95 -10.14 58.43
N ILE A 47 13.30 -10.14 57.27
CA ILE A 47 13.03 -8.93 56.49
C ILE A 47 11.66 -8.38 56.90
N CYS A 48 11.60 -7.08 57.22
CA CYS A 48 10.37 -6.37 57.58
C CYS A 48 10.30 -5.07 56.77
N HIS A 49 9.40 -5.00 55.78
CA HIS A 49 9.24 -3.80 54.94
C HIS A 49 8.29 -2.74 55.54
N THR A 50 7.56 -3.08 56.62
CA THR A 50 6.66 -2.18 57.34
C THR A 50 6.96 -2.20 58.84
N SER A 51 6.35 -1.31 59.61
CA SER A 51 6.41 -1.33 61.08
C SER A 51 5.40 -2.30 61.72
N ASN A 52 4.79 -3.19 60.93
CA ASN A 52 3.85 -4.21 61.39
C ASN A 52 4.59 -5.56 61.51
N PRO A 53 4.66 -6.19 62.70
CA PRO A 53 5.36 -7.47 62.87
C PRO A 53 4.82 -8.60 61.99
N ASP A 54 3.53 -8.56 61.63
CA ASP A 54 2.89 -9.60 60.83
C ASP A 54 3.27 -9.56 59.34
N ASP A 55 3.91 -8.48 58.87
CA ASP A 55 4.46 -8.37 57.49
C ASP A 55 5.91 -8.88 57.39
N CYS A 56 6.54 -9.28 58.50
CA CYS A 56 7.92 -9.77 58.53
C CYS A 56 8.03 -11.22 58.04
N TYR A 57 9.07 -11.54 57.26
CA TYR A 57 9.32 -12.91 56.78
C TYR A 57 10.81 -13.31 56.83
N PRO A 58 11.13 -14.61 56.88
CA PRO A 58 12.51 -15.10 56.89
C PRO A 58 13.31 -14.64 55.67
N ARG A 59 14.53 -14.13 55.89
CA ARG A 59 15.44 -13.69 54.81
C ARG A 59 15.80 -14.83 53.87
N VAL A 60 15.93 -16.06 54.38
CA VAL A 60 16.08 -17.27 53.57
C VAL A 60 14.72 -17.93 53.40
N PHE A 61 14.33 -18.22 52.15
CA PHE A 61 13.09 -18.89 51.81
C PHE A 61 12.98 -20.27 52.48
N GLN A 62 11.82 -20.55 53.11
CA GLN A 62 11.55 -21.82 53.81
C GLN A 62 10.75 -22.78 52.90
N PRO A 63 11.36 -23.85 52.37
CA PRO A 63 10.73 -24.69 51.36
C PRO A 63 9.64 -25.61 51.90
N SER A 64 8.66 -25.93 51.04
CA SER A 64 7.65 -26.97 51.25
C SER A 64 7.47 -27.83 49.99
N ASP A 65 6.67 -28.89 50.07
CA ASP A 65 6.32 -29.77 48.94
C ASP A 65 5.29 -29.14 47.97
N GLU A 66 4.65 -28.04 48.37
CA GLU A 66 3.78 -27.18 47.55
C GLU A 66 4.49 -25.87 47.17
N PHE A 67 4.07 -25.24 46.07
CA PHE A 67 4.58 -23.96 45.59
C PHE A 67 4.10 -22.80 46.47
N GLN A 68 5.04 -22.07 47.07
CA GLN A 68 4.78 -20.82 47.79
C GLN A 68 5.34 -19.61 47.04
N THR A 69 4.66 -18.46 47.07
CA THR A 69 5.19 -17.18 46.55
C THR A 69 6.48 -16.79 47.26
N VAL A 70 7.55 -16.56 46.48
CA VAL A 70 8.82 -16.01 46.94
C VAL A 70 8.66 -14.50 47.12
N ARG A 71 8.96 -13.99 48.32
CA ARG A 71 8.83 -12.57 48.66
C ARG A 71 10.01 -11.75 48.11
N GLU A 72 9.87 -10.42 48.09
CA GLU A 72 10.98 -9.52 47.70
C GLU A 72 12.16 -9.63 48.68
N ASP A 73 13.38 -9.40 48.16
CA ASP A 73 14.67 -9.53 48.85
C ASP A 73 14.97 -10.89 49.53
N GLN A 74 14.15 -11.93 49.27
CA GLN A 74 14.30 -13.24 49.89
C GLN A 74 15.36 -14.13 49.20
N GLU A 75 16.34 -14.61 49.97
CA GLU A 75 17.42 -15.51 49.55
C GLU A 75 16.86 -16.93 49.30
N LEU A 76 17.03 -17.46 48.08
CA LEU A 76 16.60 -18.81 47.71
C LEU A 76 17.72 -19.84 47.92
N PRO A 77 17.49 -20.91 48.72
CA PRO A 77 18.37 -22.08 48.77
C PRO A 77 18.60 -22.73 47.39
N ASN A 78 19.81 -23.27 47.18
CA ASN A 78 20.12 -24.08 46.00
C ASN A 78 19.33 -25.39 46.01
N GLY A 79 18.83 -25.82 44.85
CA GLY A 79 18.10 -27.10 44.69
C GLY A 79 16.58 -27.00 44.87
N LEU A 80 15.98 -25.82 44.70
CA LEU A 80 14.53 -25.63 44.66
C LEU A 80 13.98 -25.67 43.24
N HIS A 81 12.75 -26.14 43.10
CA HIS A 81 11.97 -26.00 41.88
C HIS A 81 11.32 -24.61 41.93
N VAL A 82 11.75 -23.70 41.04
CA VAL A 82 11.27 -22.31 40.98
C VAL A 82 10.56 -22.06 39.66
N ARG A 83 9.36 -21.47 39.71
CA ARG A 83 8.56 -21.08 38.54
C ARG A 83 8.15 -19.61 38.62
N LEU A 84 7.72 -19.06 37.48
CA LEU A 84 7.04 -17.77 37.41
C LEU A 84 5.58 -18.02 37.05
N ASN A 85 4.66 -17.51 37.86
CA ASN A 85 3.24 -17.55 37.59
C ASN A 85 2.90 -16.50 36.53
N ILE A 86 2.62 -16.94 35.30
CA ILE A 86 2.43 -16.03 34.15
C ILE A 86 1.20 -15.12 34.26
N TRP A 87 0.28 -15.40 35.19
CA TRP A 87 -0.97 -14.66 35.37
C TRP A 87 -0.89 -13.61 36.48
N THR A 88 -0.11 -13.86 37.54
CA THR A 88 0.12 -12.90 38.63
C THR A 88 1.44 -12.12 38.47
N GLY A 89 2.40 -12.67 37.72
CA GLY A 89 3.78 -12.18 37.64
C GLY A 89 4.65 -12.58 38.84
N GLU A 90 4.10 -13.32 39.81
CA GLU A 90 4.82 -13.72 41.02
C GLU A 90 5.79 -14.88 40.76
N LYS A 91 6.91 -14.90 41.48
CA LYS A 91 7.78 -16.08 41.55
C LYS A 91 7.25 -17.02 42.62
N GLU A 92 7.23 -18.31 42.32
CA GLU A 92 6.83 -19.36 43.25
C GLU A 92 7.94 -20.41 43.34
N ALA A 93 8.18 -20.97 44.52
CA ALA A 93 9.20 -21.99 44.73
C ALA A 93 8.72 -23.14 45.62
N LYS A 94 9.28 -24.33 45.41
CA LYS A 94 9.08 -25.52 46.25
C LYS A 94 10.32 -26.43 46.30
N ILE A 95 10.29 -27.45 47.16
CA ILE A 95 11.31 -28.51 47.21
C ILE A 95 11.37 -29.22 45.84
N ASN A 96 12.57 -29.38 45.28
CA ASN A 96 12.74 -30.11 44.03
C ASN A 96 12.81 -31.62 44.30
N VAL A 97 11.76 -32.35 43.92
CA VAL A 97 11.71 -33.82 43.96
C VAL A 97 12.05 -34.35 42.55
N PRO A 98 13.21 -34.99 42.32
CA PRO A 98 13.73 -35.24 40.97
C PRO A 98 12.87 -36.13 40.05
N ASP A 99 11.93 -36.91 40.63
CA ASP A 99 11.11 -37.90 39.93
C ASP A 99 9.59 -37.60 40.05
N GLU A 100 9.20 -36.36 40.37
CA GLU A 100 7.79 -35.96 40.48
C GLU A 100 7.12 -35.84 39.10
N VAL A 101 6.28 -36.82 38.75
CA VAL A 101 5.52 -36.84 37.49
C VAL A 101 4.19 -36.10 37.66
N ASP A 102 3.99 -35.01 36.92
CA ASP A 102 2.71 -34.30 36.83
C ASP A 102 1.72 -35.07 35.92
N PRO A 103 0.60 -35.61 36.43
CA PRO A 103 -0.36 -36.38 35.63
C PRO A 103 -1.08 -35.56 34.55
N SER A 104 -1.02 -34.22 34.60
CA SER A 104 -1.61 -33.35 33.57
C SER A 104 -0.78 -33.27 32.29
N LEU A 105 0.46 -33.78 32.30
CA LEU A 105 1.39 -33.74 31.17
C LEU A 105 1.48 -35.05 30.38
N GLU A 106 0.84 -36.14 30.83
CA GLU A 106 0.84 -37.42 30.10
C GLU A 106 0.16 -37.30 28.72
N GLY A 107 0.91 -37.58 27.66
CA GLY A 107 0.41 -37.63 26.29
C GLY A 107 0.64 -36.37 25.44
N LEU A 108 1.24 -35.31 25.99
CA LEU A 108 1.65 -34.13 25.21
C LEU A 108 2.99 -34.36 24.49
N PRO A 109 3.16 -33.88 23.25
CA PRO A 109 4.41 -34.05 22.50
C PRO A 109 5.51 -33.12 23.05
N VAL A 110 6.56 -33.70 23.64
CA VAL A 110 7.67 -32.95 24.24
C VAL A 110 8.72 -32.56 23.18
N ASP A 111 8.40 -31.53 22.42
CA ASP A 111 9.36 -30.71 21.65
C ASP A 111 9.20 -29.26 22.12
N GLN A 112 10.28 -28.48 22.24
CA GLN A 112 10.25 -27.14 22.86
C GLN A 112 9.69 -26.05 21.93
N ALA A 113 8.44 -26.20 21.51
CA ALA A 113 7.64 -25.19 20.84
C ALA A 113 6.39 -24.86 21.69
N VAL A 114 6.13 -23.57 21.90
CA VAL A 114 5.01 -23.12 22.74
C VAL A 114 3.67 -23.59 22.17
N VAL A 115 2.97 -24.46 22.91
CA VAL A 115 1.60 -24.86 22.58
C VAL A 115 0.67 -23.70 22.92
N VAL A 116 0.09 -23.08 21.88
CA VAL A 116 -1.01 -22.12 22.06
C VAL A 116 -2.27 -22.90 22.45
N VAL A 117 -2.70 -22.73 23.69
CA VAL A 117 -4.03 -23.17 24.14
C VAL A 117 -5.04 -22.11 23.67
N GLU A 118 -6.07 -22.52 22.93
CA GLU A 118 -7.17 -21.63 22.55
C GLU A 118 -7.89 -21.12 23.81
N PRO A 119 -7.99 -19.79 24.04
CA PRO A 119 -8.61 -19.27 25.24
C PRO A 119 -10.13 -19.44 25.19
N GLN A 120 -10.74 -19.77 26.34
CA GLN A 120 -12.16 -19.46 26.53
C GLN A 120 -12.32 -17.93 26.55
N GLU A 121 -13.33 -17.42 25.84
CA GLU A 121 -13.57 -15.98 25.70
C GLU A 121 -13.73 -15.32 27.07
N SER A 122 -12.93 -14.28 27.32
CA SER A 122 -13.06 -13.42 28.49
C SER A 122 -13.08 -11.96 28.04
N ASP A 123 -13.97 -11.16 28.64
CA ASP A 123 -14.25 -9.78 28.24
C ASP A 123 -13.10 -8.81 28.62
N ALA A 124 -11.96 -8.92 27.91
CA ALA A 124 -10.90 -7.93 27.97
C ALA A 124 -11.38 -6.63 27.30
N PRO A 125 -11.42 -5.49 28.02
CA PRO A 125 -11.91 -4.24 27.46
C PRO A 125 -10.99 -3.73 26.33
N PRO A 126 -11.56 -3.17 25.24
CA PRO A 126 -10.76 -2.78 24.07
C PRO A 126 -9.78 -1.65 24.38
N VAL A 127 -8.56 -1.78 23.86
CA VAL A 127 -7.48 -0.78 24.03
C VAL A 127 -7.94 0.60 23.54
N PRO A 128 -7.83 1.66 24.37
CA PRO A 128 -8.28 3.00 23.99
C PRO A 128 -7.60 3.55 22.73
N LYS A 129 -8.39 4.24 21.89
CA LYS A 129 -7.86 5.04 20.77
C LYS A 129 -6.90 6.10 21.34
N GLY A 130 -5.64 6.06 20.91
CA GLY A 130 -4.58 6.96 21.39
C GLY A 130 -3.58 6.32 22.35
N ALA A 131 -3.68 5.03 22.66
CA ALA A 131 -2.63 4.32 23.39
C ALA A 131 -1.25 4.44 22.70
N PRO A 132 -0.16 4.78 23.42
CA PRO A 132 1.18 4.87 22.84
C PRO A 132 1.64 3.54 22.23
N LYS A 133 2.40 3.61 21.12
CA LYS A 133 3.10 2.44 20.59
C LYS A 133 4.21 2.02 21.56
N TYR A 134 4.04 0.86 22.19
CA TYR A 134 5.05 0.26 23.07
C TYR A 134 6.25 -0.26 22.25
N GLU A 135 7.48 0.07 22.63
CA GLU A 135 8.68 -0.49 21.98
C GLU A 135 8.92 -1.92 22.46
N THR A 136 8.68 -2.90 21.58
CA THR A 136 8.67 -4.33 21.92
C THR A 136 10.04 -4.92 22.31
N ALA A 137 11.15 -4.23 22.03
CA ALA A 137 12.50 -4.73 22.29
C ALA A 137 13.10 -4.32 23.65
N GLY A 138 12.59 -3.25 24.26
CA GLY A 138 13.18 -2.66 25.47
C GLY A 138 14.66 -2.27 25.31
N LYS A 139 15.38 -2.18 26.43
CA LYS A 139 16.86 -2.06 26.41
C LYS A 139 17.48 -3.45 26.44
N ILE A 140 18.08 -3.86 25.32
CA ILE A 140 18.94 -5.03 25.24
C ILE A 140 20.10 -4.84 26.23
N LYS A 141 20.32 -5.84 27.09
CA LYS A 141 21.37 -5.83 28.11
C LYS A 141 22.62 -6.53 27.57
N GLU A 142 23.78 -5.98 27.89
CA GLU A 142 25.05 -6.67 27.68
C GLU A 142 25.15 -7.89 28.63
N PRO A 143 25.59 -9.07 28.14
CA PRO A 143 25.93 -10.21 28.97
C PRO A 143 27.01 -9.88 30.01
N LYS A 144 27.15 -10.73 31.04
CA LYS A 144 28.28 -10.60 31.96
C LYS A 144 29.59 -10.93 31.21
N PRO A 145 30.74 -10.35 31.60
CA PRO A 145 32.02 -10.69 30.99
C PRO A 145 32.34 -12.17 31.22
N ASP A 146 32.41 -12.93 30.12
CA ASP A 146 32.75 -14.35 30.12
C ASP A 146 33.80 -14.64 29.05
N TYR A 147 34.60 -15.68 29.26
CA TYR A 147 35.70 -16.06 28.37
C TYR A 147 35.19 -16.68 27.05
N GLU A 148 33.94 -17.14 27.01
CA GLU A 148 33.29 -17.74 25.83
C GLU A 148 33.09 -16.74 24.68
N ALA A 149 33.18 -15.43 24.92
CA ALA A 149 32.97 -14.39 23.90
C ALA A 149 34.22 -14.04 23.04
N GLU A 150 35.42 -14.50 23.41
CA GLU A 150 36.67 -14.15 22.70
C GLU A 150 36.67 -14.60 21.21
N PRO A 151 36.22 -15.82 20.82
CA PRO A 151 36.19 -16.24 19.42
C PRO A 151 35.28 -15.36 18.54
N PHE A 152 34.14 -14.92 19.08
CA PHE A 152 33.21 -14.02 18.40
C PHE A 152 33.86 -12.66 18.10
N PHE A 153 34.55 -12.05 19.07
CA PHE A 153 35.25 -10.79 18.84
C PHE A 153 36.49 -10.94 17.95
N GLN A 154 37.16 -12.10 18.00
CA GLN A 154 38.23 -12.46 17.06
C GLN A 154 37.70 -12.55 15.62
N ALA A 155 36.54 -13.17 15.38
CA ALA A 155 35.89 -13.23 14.08
C ALA A 155 35.46 -11.84 13.59
N MET A 156 34.85 -11.02 14.45
CA MET A 156 34.53 -9.63 14.12
C MET A 156 35.79 -8.85 13.69
N LYS A 157 36.94 -9.08 14.34
CA LYS A 157 38.21 -8.43 13.99
C LYS A 157 38.74 -8.90 12.63
N MET A 158 38.75 -10.20 12.36
CA MET A 158 39.22 -10.78 11.09
C MET A 158 38.34 -10.36 9.90
N LEU A 159 37.02 -10.29 10.09
CA LEU A 159 36.08 -9.79 9.08
C LEU A 159 36.30 -8.30 8.76
N LYS A 160 36.72 -7.49 9.74
CA LYS A 160 37.05 -6.06 9.55
C LYS A 160 38.41 -5.84 8.87
N SER A 161 39.42 -6.67 9.17
CA SER A 161 40.74 -6.57 8.55
C SER A 161 40.81 -7.18 7.14
N GLY A 162 39.88 -8.08 6.81
CA GLY A 162 39.87 -8.82 5.53
C GLY A 162 40.90 -9.96 5.49
N GLU A 163 41.41 -10.39 6.65
CA GLU A 163 42.48 -11.39 6.78
C GLU A 163 41.96 -12.83 6.60
N SER A 164 41.39 -13.15 5.44
CA SER A 164 40.87 -14.50 5.12
C SER A 164 41.96 -15.58 4.90
N ASN A 165 43.23 -15.24 5.10
CA ASN A 165 44.40 -16.01 4.66
C ASN A 165 44.86 -17.09 5.64
N ASP A 166 44.62 -16.94 6.94
CA ASP A 166 44.93 -17.98 7.92
C ASP A 166 43.73 -18.92 8.06
N GLY A 167 43.67 -19.89 7.14
CA GLY A 167 42.48 -20.70 6.86
C GLY A 167 41.77 -21.21 8.11
N LYS A 168 42.44 -22.08 8.87
CA LYS A 168 41.85 -22.76 10.04
C LYS A 168 41.55 -21.82 11.19
N ALA A 169 42.36 -20.78 11.40
CA ALA A 169 42.11 -19.80 12.47
C ALA A 169 40.85 -18.98 12.20
N PHE A 170 40.57 -18.66 10.94
CA PHE A 170 39.35 -17.98 10.53
C PHE A 170 38.11 -18.88 10.62
N ASP A 171 38.23 -20.16 10.23
CA ASP A 171 37.10 -21.12 10.27
C ASP A 171 36.61 -21.35 11.72
N VAL A 172 37.54 -21.54 12.66
CA VAL A 172 37.24 -21.69 14.11
C VAL A 172 36.68 -20.40 14.72
N ALA A 173 37.14 -19.23 14.26
CA ALA A 173 36.57 -17.97 14.71
C ALA A 173 35.11 -17.80 14.22
N LEU A 174 34.82 -18.17 12.97
CA LEU A 174 33.45 -18.16 12.45
C LEU A 174 32.54 -19.18 13.16
N GLU A 175 33.07 -20.29 13.67
CA GLU A 175 32.32 -21.28 14.45
C GLU A 175 31.80 -20.67 15.76
N GLY A 176 32.70 -20.08 16.58
CA GLY A 176 32.29 -19.34 17.78
C GLY A 176 31.48 -18.06 17.52
N MET A 177 31.50 -17.53 16.29
CA MET A 177 30.56 -16.48 15.88
C MET A 177 29.17 -17.04 15.54
N GLU A 178 29.07 -18.24 14.95
CA GLU A 178 27.79 -18.91 14.70
C GLU A 178 27.10 -19.27 16.02
N ASP A 179 27.84 -19.86 16.97
CA ASP A 179 27.35 -20.23 18.30
C ASP A 179 26.67 -19.05 19.02
N LEU A 180 27.32 -17.89 19.08
CA LEU A 180 26.75 -16.70 19.73
C LEU A 180 25.80 -15.88 18.84
N SER A 181 25.71 -16.14 17.54
CA SER A 181 24.91 -15.32 16.61
C SER A 181 23.42 -15.25 16.95
N HIS A 182 22.88 -16.28 17.61
CA HIS A 182 21.46 -16.40 17.92
C HIS A 182 21.02 -15.62 19.17
N ASP A 183 21.96 -15.09 19.96
CA ASP A 183 21.67 -14.20 21.09
C ASP A 183 21.30 -12.78 20.61
N ILE A 184 20.43 -12.11 21.37
CA ILE A 184 19.89 -10.79 21.01
C ILE A 184 20.93 -9.66 21.08
N TYR A 185 21.94 -9.77 21.95
CA TYR A 185 23.04 -8.80 22.06
C TYR A 185 24.13 -9.08 21.01
N TYR A 186 24.61 -10.32 20.91
CA TYR A 186 25.66 -10.68 19.95
C TYR A 186 25.16 -10.58 18.50
N GLY A 187 23.93 -11.00 18.20
CA GLY A 187 23.26 -10.76 16.92
C GLY A 187 23.15 -9.28 16.58
N LEU A 188 22.81 -8.43 17.55
CA LEU A 188 22.84 -6.97 17.35
C LEU A 188 24.26 -6.47 17.05
N LYS A 189 25.27 -6.91 17.79
CA LYS A 189 26.68 -6.50 17.60
C LYS A 189 27.24 -6.90 16.23
N ILE A 190 26.83 -8.04 15.66
CA ILE A 190 27.12 -8.40 14.25
C ILE A 190 26.55 -7.34 13.30
N THR A 191 25.30 -6.91 13.52
CA THR A 191 24.56 -6.01 12.61
C THR A 191 24.83 -4.50 12.80
N GLU A 192 25.33 -4.08 13.97
CA GLU A 192 25.74 -2.69 14.21
C GLU A 192 27.02 -2.30 13.45
N ASP A 193 27.85 -3.27 13.05
CA ASP A 193 29.12 -3.03 12.37
C ASP A 193 29.01 -3.23 10.84
N PRO A 194 29.07 -2.15 10.02
CA PRO A 194 28.88 -2.27 8.59
C PRO A 194 29.99 -3.04 7.86
N ALA A 195 31.17 -3.21 8.45
CA ALA A 195 32.27 -3.95 7.85
C ALA A 195 32.12 -5.46 8.09
N VAL A 196 31.72 -5.87 9.30
CA VAL A 196 31.37 -7.27 9.62
C VAL A 196 30.21 -7.74 8.74
N LEU A 197 29.15 -6.93 8.61
CA LEU A 197 28.04 -7.23 7.69
C LEU A 197 28.53 -7.43 6.25
N LYS A 198 29.31 -6.50 5.70
CA LYS A 198 29.82 -6.60 4.33
C LYS A 198 30.70 -7.84 4.12
N GLY A 199 31.51 -8.20 5.12
CA GLY A 199 32.28 -9.45 5.14
C GLY A 199 31.37 -10.69 5.06
N LEU A 200 30.42 -10.83 5.98
CA LEU A 200 29.50 -11.98 6.03
C LEU A 200 28.64 -12.10 4.77
N PHE A 201 28.08 -10.99 4.27
CA PHE A 201 27.31 -10.99 3.03
C PHE A 201 28.14 -11.41 1.82
N CYS A 202 29.39 -10.96 1.72
CA CYS A 202 30.29 -11.38 0.64
C CYS A 202 30.70 -12.86 0.75
N LEU A 203 30.91 -13.40 1.95
CA LEU A 203 31.14 -14.83 2.17
C LEU A 203 29.92 -15.66 1.78
N MET A 204 28.71 -15.24 2.16
CA MET A 204 27.46 -15.91 1.79
C MET A 204 27.23 -15.89 0.26
N ALA A 205 27.62 -14.82 -0.42
CA ALA A 205 27.50 -14.67 -1.87
C ALA A 205 28.58 -15.44 -2.66
N ASP A 206 29.67 -15.87 -2.03
CA ASP A 206 30.76 -16.58 -2.71
C ASP A 206 30.37 -18.04 -3.00
N GLN A 207 30.24 -18.38 -4.28
CA GLN A 207 30.00 -19.74 -4.75
C GLN A 207 31.30 -20.56 -4.90
N GLY A 208 32.47 -19.90 -4.86
CA GLY A 208 33.79 -20.52 -5.04
C GLY A 208 34.44 -21.08 -3.77
N ALA A 209 33.79 -20.97 -2.61
CA ALA A 209 34.31 -21.41 -1.33
C ALA A 209 34.62 -22.93 -1.31
N VAL A 210 35.91 -23.26 -1.37
CA VAL A 210 36.43 -24.64 -1.36
C VAL A 210 36.15 -25.30 -0.01
N SER A 211 35.49 -26.46 -0.04
CA SER A 211 35.34 -27.32 1.14
C SER A 211 36.66 -28.00 1.46
N THR A 212 37.06 -28.01 2.74
CA THR A 212 37.99 -29.03 3.24
C THR A 212 37.19 -30.09 4.01
N ASP A 213 37.64 -31.34 4.01
CA ASP A 213 36.79 -32.50 4.35
C ASP A 213 36.28 -32.53 5.82
N ASP A 214 36.82 -31.70 6.71
CA ASP A 214 36.49 -31.64 8.14
C ASP A 214 35.72 -30.36 8.58
N THR A 215 35.34 -29.43 7.67
CA THR A 215 34.77 -28.12 8.07
C THR A 215 33.50 -27.70 7.30
N THR A 216 32.63 -26.92 7.96
CA THR A 216 31.46 -26.29 7.34
C THR A 216 31.90 -25.25 6.28
N PRO A 217 31.35 -25.28 5.05
CA PRO A 217 31.70 -24.28 4.04
C PRO A 217 31.39 -22.84 4.49
N ARG A 218 32.34 -21.92 4.31
CA ARG A 218 32.23 -20.51 4.75
C ARG A 218 30.98 -19.79 4.26
N ASP A 219 30.47 -20.13 3.07
CA ASP A 219 29.25 -19.54 2.50
C ASP A 219 27.95 -20.10 3.11
N GLN A 220 28.00 -21.30 3.70
CA GLN A 220 26.95 -21.86 4.55
C GLN A 220 27.02 -21.27 5.96
N GLN A 221 28.22 -21.16 6.52
CA GLN A 221 28.50 -20.65 7.86
C GLN A 221 28.10 -19.16 7.99
N ALA A 222 28.53 -18.31 7.05
CA ALA A 222 28.14 -16.91 7.02
C ALA A 222 26.61 -16.73 6.85
N ALA A 223 25.94 -17.64 6.15
CA ALA A 223 24.48 -17.65 6.05
C ALA A 223 23.81 -18.06 7.36
N ALA A 224 24.39 -19.01 8.11
CA ALA A 224 23.89 -19.40 9.42
C ALA A 224 24.04 -18.27 10.46
N ILE A 225 25.22 -17.62 10.51
CA ILE A 225 25.48 -16.43 11.34
C ILE A 225 24.47 -15.32 11.05
N LEU A 226 24.22 -15.01 9.77
CA LEU A 226 23.24 -14.00 9.36
C LEU A 226 21.79 -14.42 9.67
N ALA A 227 21.47 -15.72 9.63
CA ALA A 227 20.16 -16.23 10.02
C ALA A 227 19.93 -16.14 11.54
N GLY A 228 20.93 -16.50 12.35
CA GLY A 228 20.91 -16.39 13.81
C GLY A 228 20.74 -14.94 14.27
N ALA A 229 21.59 -14.04 13.76
CA ALA A 229 21.58 -12.62 14.14
C ALA A 229 20.25 -11.90 13.84
N LEU A 230 19.46 -12.41 12.89
CA LEU A 230 18.14 -11.89 12.51
C LEU A 230 16.97 -12.68 13.11
N GLN A 231 17.22 -13.82 13.78
CA GLN A 231 16.17 -14.66 14.33
C GLN A 231 15.54 -14.00 15.55
N ASN A 232 14.29 -13.56 15.39
CA ASN A 232 13.50 -12.86 16.41
C ASN A 232 14.13 -11.56 16.95
N ASN A 233 15.13 -11.00 16.24
CA ASN A 233 15.85 -9.78 16.63
C ASN A 233 15.47 -8.60 15.71
N PRO A 234 14.38 -7.86 16.01
CA PRO A 234 13.94 -6.73 15.17
C PRO A 234 14.92 -5.55 15.21
N THR A 235 15.72 -5.42 16.27
CA THR A 235 16.73 -4.35 16.41
C THR A 235 17.90 -4.61 15.45
N ALA A 236 18.40 -5.84 15.39
CA ALA A 236 19.45 -6.23 14.43
C ALA A 236 18.98 -6.06 12.97
N LEU A 237 17.75 -6.48 12.67
CA LEU A 237 17.11 -6.29 11.36
C LEU A 237 16.97 -4.80 10.97
N LYS A 238 16.78 -3.90 11.94
CA LYS A 238 16.70 -2.44 11.71
C LYS A 238 18.04 -1.87 11.25
N GLU A 239 19.16 -2.29 11.86
CA GLU A 239 20.49 -1.83 11.46
C GLU A 239 20.91 -2.40 10.09
N VAL A 240 20.59 -3.66 9.79
CA VAL A 240 20.76 -4.20 8.42
C VAL A 240 19.90 -3.44 7.42
N THR A 241 18.64 -3.09 7.76
CA THR A 241 17.73 -2.33 6.89
C THR A 241 18.23 -0.91 6.60
N LYS A 242 18.96 -0.31 7.54
CA LYS A 242 19.62 1.00 7.41
C LYS A 242 20.79 0.93 6.43
N GLU A 243 21.72 -0.01 6.63
CA GLU A 243 22.90 -0.19 5.77
C GLU A 243 22.63 -0.91 4.43
N TRP A 244 21.43 -1.46 4.22
CA TRP A 244 21.09 -2.35 3.09
C TRP A 244 21.58 -1.89 1.71
N ALA A 245 21.42 -0.60 1.36
CA ALA A 245 21.93 -0.07 0.09
C ALA A 245 23.47 -0.07 0.02
N ASN A 246 24.13 0.34 1.09
CA ASN A 246 25.59 0.33 1.21
C ASN A 246 26.18 -1.10 1.19
N ILE A 247 25.39 -2.10 1.58
CA ILE A 247 25.71 -3.52 1.51
C ILE A 247 25.55 -4.04 0.08
N MET A 248 24.43 -3.77 -0.58
CA MET A 248 24.15 -4.25 -1.95
C MET A 248 25.02 -3.60 -3.03
N GLU A 249 25.50 -2.37 -2.82
CA GLU A 249 26.47 -1.69 -3.69
C GLU A 249 27.95 -2.01 -3.35
N PHE A 250 28.23 -2.67 -2.21
CA PHE A 250 29.59 -3.00 -1.81
C PHE A 250 30.24 -4.00 -2.76
N LYS A 251 31.52 -3.79 -3.09
CA LYS A 251 32.28 -4.68 -3.97
C LYS A 251 33.03 -5.73 -3.15
N CYS A 252 32.68 -7.00 -3.35
CA CYS A 252 33.27 -8.09 -2.59
C CYS A 252 34.73 -8.33 -3.00
N PRO A 253 35.70 -8.37 -2.06
CA PRO A 253 37.13 -8.48 -2.39
C PRO A 253 37.50 -9.68 -3.27
N GLN A 254 36.84 -10.82 -3.08
CA GLN A 254 37.14 -12.06 -3.82
C GLN A 254 36.63 -12.05 -5.28
N SER A 255 35.60 -11.27 -5.59
CA SER A 255 34.96 -11.26 -6.93
C SER A 255 35.12 -9.95 -7.70
N GLY A 256 35.47 -8.85 -7.03
CA GLY A 256 35.56 -7.49 -7.61
C GLY A 256 34.20 -6.88 -8.04
N LYS A 257 33.11 -7.63 -7.89
CA LYS A 257 31.74 -7.31 -8.31
C LYS A 257 30.93 -6.73 -7.16
N ALA A 258 29.87 -5.99 -7.49
CA ALA A 258 28.92 -5.54 -6.48
C ALA A 258 28.15 -6.73 -5.90
N LEU A 259 27.90 -6.74 -4.59
CA LEU A 259 27.18 -7.83 -3.91
C LEU A 259 25.83 -8.12 -4.57
N SER A 260 25.11 -7.08 -5.01
CA SER A 260 23.85 -7.18 -5.75
C SER A 260 23.90 -8.05 -7.02
N GLU A 261 25.06 -8.21 -7.67
CA GLU A 261 25.23 -9.11 -8.82
C GLU A 261 25.19 -10.61 -8.42
N GLY A 262 25.62 -10.95 -7.20
CA GLY A 262 25.75 -12.33 -6.71
C GLY A 262 24.74 -12.73 -5.64
N PHE A 263 24.17 -11.78 -4.90
CA PHE A 263 23.27 -12.04 -3.78
C PHE A 263 22.08 -12.91 -4.19
N TYR A 264 21.38 -12.55 -5.27
CA TYR A 264 20.20 -13.28 -5.72
C TYR A 264 20.51 -14.68 -6.29
N THR A 265 21.68 -14.88 -6.91
CA THR A 265 22.09 -16.19 -7.44
C THR A 265 22.72 -17.10 -6.38
N SER A 266 23.20 -16.54 -5.26
CA SER A 266 23.89 -17.28 -4.18
C SER A 266 23.10 -18.44 -3.56
N PHE A 267 21.76 -18.39 -3.64
CA PHE A 267 20.82 -19.36 -3.08
C PHE A 267 20.05 -20.18 -4.13
N MET A 268 20.45 -20.12 -5.40
CA MET A 268 19.95 -21.04 -6.43
C MET A 268 20.61 -22.42 -6.28
N PRO A 269 19.94 -23.52 -6.69
CA PRO A 269 20.60 -24.81 -6.90
C PRO A 269 21.75 -24.69 -7.91
N SER A 270 22.84 -25.40 -7.66
CA SER A 270 24.00 -25.51 -8.56
C SER A 270 23.81 -26.62 -9.60
N ASP A 271 24.34 -26.45 -10.81
CA ASP A 271 24.32 -27.44 -11.90
C ASP A 271 25.27 -28.65 -11.66
N ALA A 272 24.98 -29.43 -10.60
CA ALA A 272 25.60 -30.72 -10.29
C ALA A 272 24.50 -31.65 -9.73
N VAL A 273 24.08 -32.70 -10.45
CA VAL A 273 24.69 -34.04 -10.52
C VAL A 273 24.56 -34.84 -9.22
N THR A 274 24.31 -36.14 -9.35
CA THR A 274 23.74 -37.00 -8.29
C THR A 274 24.73 -37.41 -7.21
N GLY A 275 24.35 -37.30 -5.94
CA GLY A 275 25.06 -37.93 -4.82
C GLY A 275 25.29 -36.98 -3.64
N ALA A 276 26.51 -36.99 -3.10
CA ALA A 276 26.91 -36.15 -1.99
C ALA A 276 26.79 -34.64 -2.32
N ASP A 277 27.18 -34.27 -3.54
CA ASP A 277 27.18 -32.90 -4.06
C ASP A 277 25.78 -32.25 -3.95
N ALA A 278 24.73 -33.01 -4.31
CA ALA A 278 23.35 -32.55 -4.20
C ALA A 278 22.91 -32.33 -2.75
N LYS A 279 23.41 -33.12 -1.79
CA LYS A 279 23.15 -32.94 -0.35
C LYS A 279 23.90 -31.74 0.22
N GLN A 280 25.14 -31.49 -0.22
CA GLN A 280 25.90 -30.30 0.17
C GLN A 280 25.25 -29.03 -0.41
N SER A 281 24.88 -29.04 -1.69
CA SER A 281 24.17 -27.94 -2.37
C SER A 281 22.84 -27.62 -1.69
N ALA A 282 22.01 -28.63 -1.40
CA ALA A 282 20.77 -28.45 -0.65
C ALA A 282 20.98 -27.86 0.77
N SER A 283 22.09 -28.20 1.43
CA SER A 283 22.44 -27.67 2.76
C SER A 283 22.88 -26.20 2.71
N LYS A 284 23.72 -25.83 1.72
CA LYS A 284 24.08 -24.43 1.44
C LYS A 284 22.85 -23.58 1.13
N VAL A 285 21.96 -24.06 0.23
CA VAL A 285 20.71 -23.36 -0.12
C VAL A 285 19.80 -23.20 1.10
N LYS A 286 19.61 -24.25 1.91
CA LYS A 286 18.81 -24.20 3.15
C LYS A 286 19.29 -23.09 4.11
N ALA A 287 20.60 -22.94 4.31
CA ALA A 287 21.17 -21.91 5.18
C ALA A 287 20.92 -20.50 4.62
N LYS A 288 21.16 -20.29 3.32
CA LYS A 288 20.94 -18.98 2.66
C LYS A 288 19.47 -18.57 2.64
N VAL A 289 18.55 -19.52 2.42
CA VAL A 289 17.10 -19.30 2.56
C VAL A 289 16.72 -18.93 4.01
N ALA A 290 17.42 -19.46 5.02
CA ALA A 290 17.20 -19.06 6.42
C ALA A 290 17.61 -17.60 6.70
N ALA A 291 18.75 -17.15 6.16
CA ALA A 291 19.16 -15.74 6.25
C ALA A 291 18.15 -14.81 5.54
N ILE A 292 17.72 -15.18 4.33
CA ILE A 292 16.71 -14.44 3.55
C ILE A 292 15.39 -14.33 4.32
N ASN A 293 14.97 -15.40 5.01
CA ASN A 293 13.77 -15.40 5.87
C ASN A 293 13.84 -14.42 7.04
N GLY A 294 15.05 -14.09 7.54
CA GLY A 294 15.26 -12.99 8.48
C GLY A 294 15.14 -11.63 7.79
N LEU A 295 15.86 -11.46 6.68
CA LEU A 295 15.97 -10.21 5.93
C LEU A 295 14.62 -9.70 5.40
N ILE A 296 13.81 -10.55 4.79
CA ILE A 296 12.52 -10.14 4.18
C ILE A 296 11.41 -9.87 5.21
N LYS A 297 11.66 -10.01 6.52
CA LYS A 297 10.74 -9.44 7.53
C LYS A 297 10.73 -7.91 7.47
N SER A 298 11.81 -7.29 7.02
CA SER A 298 11.87 -5.85 6.73
C SER A 298 11.04 -5.49 5.50
N ASP A 299 10.05 -4.59 5.66
CA ASP A 299 9.21 -4.11 4.55
C ASP A 299 10.04 -3.58 3.37
N ARG A 300 11.16 -2.89 3.64
CA ARG A 300 12.08 -2.36 2.62
C ARG A 300 12.75 -3.50 1.83
N ILE A 301 13.40 -4.42 2.54
CA ILE A 301 14.16 -5.51 1.91
C ILE A 301 13.20 -6.44 1.16
N ARG A 302 12.00 -6.67 1.69
CA ARG A 302 10.94 -7.45 1.02
C ARG A 302 10.46 -6.80 -0.27
N ALA A 303 10.28 -5.47 -0.30
CA ALA A 303 9.89 -4.76 -1.51
C ALA A 303 10.96 -4.86 -2.61
N GLU A 304 12.25 -4.74 -2.25
CA GLU A 304 13.37 -4.95 -3.18
C GLU A 304 13.45 -6.44 -3.63
N PHE A 305 13.23 -7.40 -2.73
CA PHE A 305 13.23 -8.84 -3.03
C PHE A 305 12.10 -9.28 -3.97
N LEU A 306 10.89 -8.69 -3.83
CA LEU A 306 9.74 -8.92 -4.70
C LEU A 306 9.92 -8.33 -6.11
N LYS A 307 10.62 -7.19 -6.23
CA LYS A 307 10.95 -6.57 -7.54
C LYS A 307 12.06 -7.30 -8.28
N GLY A 308 13.07 -7.78 -7.55
CA GLY A 308 14.17 -8.55 -8.10
C GLY A 308 13.76 -9.97 -8.49
N ILE A 309 14.75 -10.77 -8.89
CA ILE A 309 14.54 -12.19 -9.20
C ILE A 309 14.38 -13.08 -7.94
N GLY A 310 14.16 -12.52 -6.75
CA GLY A 310 14.10 -13.24 -5.48
C GLY A 310 13.03 -14.35 -5.46
N MET A 311 11.79 -14.03 -5.82
CA MET A 311 10.70 -15.02 -5.88
C MET A 311 10.82 -16.00 -7.05
N ARG A 312 11.62 -15.70 -8.08
CA ARG A 312 12.00 -16.66 -9.11
C ARG A 312 13.03 -17.65 -8.58
N ASN A 313 14.07 -17.15 -7.92
CA ASN A 313 15.19 -17.97 -7.46
C ASN A 313 14.81 -18.85 -6.26
N LEU A 314 13.82 -18.45 -5.44
CA LEU A 314 13.18 -19.35 -4.47
C LEU A 314 12.36 -20.47 -5.15
N LEU A 315 11.76 -20.21 -6.31
CA LEU A 315 11.02 -21.24 -7.05
C LEU A 315 11.96 -22.30 -7.64
N GLU A 316 13.16 -21.92 -8.09
CA GLU A 316 14.20 -22.86 -8.54
C GLU A 316 14.49 -23.94 -7.47
N VAL A 317 14.46 -23.60 -6.17
CA VAL A 317 14.67 -24.55 -5.05
C VAL A 317 13.57 -25.63 -4.97
N LEU A 318 12.38 -25.37 -5.52
CA LEU A 318 11.27 -26.34 -5.58
C LEU A 318 11.33 -27.27 -6.81
N VAL A 319 12.23 -27.01 -7.77
CA VAL A 319 12.35 -27.80 -9.01
C VAL A 319 13.07 -29.15 -8.80
N PRO A 320 14.21 -29.25 -8.07
CA PRO A 320 14.94 -30.49 -7.88
C PRO A 320 14.13 -31.65 -7.29
N GLU A 321 14.36 -32.85 -7.81
CA GLU A 321 13.80 -34.09 -7.29
C GLU A 321 14.83 -34.86 -6.46
N GLY A 322 14.53 -35.12 -5.19
CA GLY A 322 15.36 -35.91 -4.30
C GLY A 322 15.01 -35.71 -2.82
N LYS A 323 15.33 -36.69 -1.97
CA LYS A 323 15.08 -36.58 -0.52
C LYS A 323 15.95 -35.50 0.14
N GLU A 324 17.18 -35.32 -0.35
CA GLU A 324 18.14 -34.34 0.17
C GLU A 324 17.56 -32.90 0.17
N TRP A 325 16.81 -32.55 -0.88
CA TRP A 325 16.20 -31.23 -1.06
C TRP A 325 14.99 -30.97 -0.16
N ALA A 326 14.40 -31.98 0.48
CA ALA A 326 13.13 -31.85 1.21
C ALA A 326 13.20 -30.82 2.36
N THR A 327 14.37 -30.65 3.00
CA THR A 327 14.54 -29.66 4.07
C THR A 327 14.67 -28.23 3.55
N ALA A 328 15.34 -28.02 2.41
CA ALA A 328 15.40 -26.73 1.73
C ALA A 328 14.02 -26.33 1.17
N GLN A 329 13.33 -27.27 0.51
CA GLN A 329 11.97 -27.08 -0.01
C GLN A 329 10.97 -26.73 1.09
N ARG A 330 11.03 -27.41 2.25
CA ARG A 330 10.25 -27.06 3.43
C ARG A 330 10.55 -25.64 3.93
N LYS A 331 11.83 -25.24 3.99
CA LYS A 331 12.21 -23.90 4.47
C LYS A 331 11.74 -22.79 3.52
N VAL A 332 11.78 -23.01 2.20
CA VAL A 332 11.18 -22.11 1.20
C VAL A 332 9.66 -22.05 1.33
N GLY A 333 8.99 -23.20 1.51
CA GLY A 333 7.55 -23.27 1.71
C GLY A 333 7.08 -22.51 2.96
N GLN A 334 7.79 -22.67 4.08
CA GLN A 334 7.52 -21.93 5.32
C GLN A 334 7.80 -20.43 5.15
N LEU A 335 8.94 -20.03 4.58
CA LEU A 335 9.25 -18.62 4.28
C LEU A 335 8.09 -17.94 3.53
N VAL A 336 7.54 -18.61 2.51
CA VAL A 336 6.45 -18.05 1.69
C VAL A 336 5.09 -18.05 2.41
N LEU A 337 4.82 -19.04 3.26
CA LEU A 337 3.67 -19.03 4.17
C LEU A 337 3.74 -17.85 5.13
N ASP A 338 4.75 -17.86 6.00
CA ASP A 338 4.97 -16.93 7.11
C ASP A 338 5.02 -15.47 6.65
N THR A 339 5.57 -15.21 5.45
CA THR A 339 5.83 -13.85 4.95
C THR A 339 4.69 -13.27 4.10
N PHE A 340 3.97 -14.10 3.33
CA PHE A 340 3.05 -13.61 2.28
C PHE A 340 1.62 -14.15 2.34
N LEU A 341 1.37 -15.27 3.04
CA LEU A 341 0.11 -16.02 2.93
C LEU A 341 -0.56 -16.36 4.28
N ASP A 342 0.06 -16.00 5.40
CA ASP A 342 -0.46 -16.29 6.74
C ASP A 342 -0.48 -15.07 7.66
N GLU A 343 -1.67 -14.47 7.82
CA GLU A 343 -1.88 -13.27 8.64
C GLU A 343 -1.55 -13.52 10.12
N ASP A 344 -1.79 -14.74 10.61
CA ASP A 344 -1.47 -15.18 11.97
C ASP A 344 0.05 -15.19 12.24
N MET A 345 0.87 -15.35 11.18
CA MET A 345 2.33 -15.25 11.22
C MET A 345 2.85 -13.83 10.92
N GLY A 346 1.95 -12.86 10.68
CA GLY A 346 2.26 -11.47 10.39
C GLY A 346 2.35 -11.12 8.89
N ALA A 347 1.91 -12.00 7.98
CA ALA A 347 1.94 -11.72 6.55
C ALA A 347 0.97 -10.59 6.15
N LYS A 348 1.42 -9.71 5.26
CA LYS A 348 0.56 -8.69 4.62
C LYS A 348 0.02 -9.28 3.32
N LEU A 349 -1.21 -9.79 3.34
CA LEU A 349 -1.83 -10.42 2.16
C LEU A 349 -1.88 -9.48 0.95
N GLY A 350 -1.81 -10.06 -0.24
CA GLY A 350 -1.85 -9.32 -1.50
C GLY A 350 -0.50 -8.73 -1.94
N GLN A 351 0.56 -8.78 -1.10
CA GLN A 351 1.92 -8.45 -1.55
C GLN A 351 2.47 -9.48 -2.56
N TRP A 352 2.06 -10.74 -2.44
CA TRP A 352 2.37 -11.83 -3.38
C TRP A 352 1.37 -12.99 -3.18
N PRO A 353 1.03 -13.80 -4.21
CA PRO A 353 1.38 -13.67 -5.63
C PRO A 353 0.74 -12.44 -6.30
N ASN A 354 1.35 -11.98 -7.41
CA ASN A 354 0.86 -10.86 -8.24
C ASN A 354 0.45 -11.30 -9.66
N LYS A 355 0.82 -12.51 -10.12
CA LYS A 355 0.43 -13.07 -11.42
C LYS A 355 -0.68 -14.14 -11.32
N PRO A 356 -1.46 -14.41 -12.38
CA PRO A 356 -2.30 -15.61 -12.43
C PRO A 356 -1.45 -16.89 -12.44
N ARG A 357 -2.05 -18.04 -12.13
CA ARG A 357 -1.43 -19.36 -12.30
C ARG A 357 -1.16 -19.62 -13.80
N SER A 358 0.06 -20.04 -14.13
CA SER A 358 0.47 -20.50 -15.46
C SER A 358 -0.06 -21.93 -15.72
N SER A 359 -0.17 -22.34 -16.98
CA SER A 359 -0.58 -23.70 -17.31
C SER A 359 0.49 -24.73 -16.92
N ASP A 360 0.08 -25.85 -16.34
CA ASP A 360 0.96 -26.97 -15.96
C ASP A 360 1.87 -27.43 -17.12
N ALA A 361 1.38 -27.34 -18.37
CA ALA A 361 2.16 -27.64 -19.58
C ALA A 361 3.31 -26.64 -19.85
N ARG A 362 3.15 -25.36 -19.49
CA ARG A 362 4.22 -24.34 -19.57
C ARG A 362 5.21 -24.53 -18.41
N CYS A 363 4.70 -24.83 -17.22
CA CYS A 363 5.50 -25.10 -16.03
C CYS A 363 6.33 -26.40 -16.09
N GLY A 364 5.99 -27.32 -16.99
CA GLY A 364 6.80 -28.51 -17.30
C GLY A 364 7.92 -28.29 -18.32
N THR A 365 8.17 -27.05 -18.78
CA THR A 365 9.26 -26.72 -19.72
C THR A 365 10.41 -26.03 -19.01
N ALA A 366 11.66 -26.26 -19.46
CA ALA A 366 12.84 -25.61 -18.87
C ALA A 366 12.79 -24.07 -18.93
N GLU A 367 12.13 -23.50 -19.95
CA GLU A 367 11.95 -22.06 -20.11
C GLU A 367 10.88 -21.48 -19.17
N GLY A 368 9.76 -22.20 -19.00
CA GLY A 368 8.59 -21.72 -18.25
C GLY A 368 8.53 -22.17 -16.78
N GLN A 369 9.33 -23.15 -16.36
CA GLN A 369 9.21 -23.78 -15.03
C GLN A 369 9.38 -22.82 -13.85
N THR A 370 10.13 -21.71 -14.00
CA THR A 370 10.36 -20.73 -12.93
C THR A 370 9.69 -19.37 -13.14
N GLU A 371 8.60 -19.35 -13.89
CA GLU A 371 7.62 -18.27 -13.83
C GLU A 371 6.86 -18.26 -12.50
N GLU A 372 6.49 -17.07 -11.99
CA GLU A 372 5.69 -16.93 -10.76
C GLU A 372 4.33 -17.67 -10.83
N GLY A 373 3.78 -17.82 -12.03
CA GLY A 373 2.56 -18.60 -12.26
C GLY A 373 2.71 -20.10 -11.99
N CYS A 374 3.94 -20.61 -11.85
CA CYS A 374 4.26 -22.04 -11.70
C CYS A 374 4.50 -22.50 -10.26
N TRP A 375 4.40 -21.61 -9.26
CA TRP A 375 4.44 -22.01 -7.83
C TRP A 375 3.42 -23.11 -7.51
N ASP A 376 2.18 -22.97 -7.98
CA ASP A 376 1.10 -23.94 -7.77
C ASP A 376 1.48 -25.34 -8.31
N TYR A 377 2.13 -25.39 -9.47
CA TYR A 377 2.53 -26.64 -10.14
C TYR A 377 3.60 -27.40 -9.34
N HIS A 378 4.65 -26.72 -8.89
CA HIS A 378 5.73 -27.35 -8.10
C HIS A 378 5.27 -27.70 -6.68
N VAL A 379 4.47 -26.84 -6.03
CA VAL A 379 3.87 -27.15 -4.72
C VAL A 379 2.90 -28.34 -4.82
N GLU A 380 2.10 -28.43 -5.88
CA GLU A 380 1.28 -29.62 -6.15
C GLU A 380 2.12 -30.87 -6.41
N LYS A 381 3.24 -30.79 -7.14
CA LYS A 381 4.16 -31.91 -7.39
C LYS A 381 4.69 -32.48 -6.08
N ILE A 382 5.18 -31.61 -5.18
CA ILE A 382 5.64 -31.97 -3.82
C ILE A 382 4.48 -32.53 -2.97
N MET A 383 3.28 -31.97 -3.06
CA MET A 383 2.08 -32.45 -2.37
C MET A 383 1.63 -33.84 -2.86
N LYS A 384 1.72 -34.11 -4.17
CA LYS A 384 1.38 -35.40 -4.79
C LYS A 384 2.37 -36.50 -4.37
N ALA A 385 3.65 -36.17 -4.22
CA ALA A 385 4.67 -37.07 -3.68
C ALA A 385 4.39 -37.40 -2.19
N ASN A 386 4.13 -36.39 -1.36
CA ASN A 386 3.93 -36.53 0.09
C ASN A 386 2.46 -36.79 0.50
N LYS A 387 1.62 -37.28 -0.42
CA LYS A 387 0.15 -37.38 -0.24
C LYS A 387 -0.32 -38.10 1.05
N ARG A 388 0.47 -39.03 1.57
CA ARG A 388 0.19 -39.83 2.79
C ARG A 388 0.32 -39.04 4.10
N ASP A 389 1.13 -37.98 4.13
CA ASP A 389 1.26 -37.11 5.30
C ASP A 389 0.16 -36.05 5.28
N SER A 390 -0.76 -36.07 6.25
CA SER A 390 -1.85 -35.11 6.39
C SER A 390 -1.40 -33.70 6.82
N GLY A 391 -0.29 -33.60 7.56
CA GLY A 391 0.26 -32.33 8.08
C GLY A 391 1.29 -31.66 7.17
N HIS A 392 1.62 -32.27 6.02
CA HIS A 392 2.68 -31.76 5.13
C HIS A 392 2.44 -30.32 4.67
N TRP A 393 3.40 -29.43 4.94
CA TRP A 393 3.36 -27.98 4.66
C TRP A 393 2.84 -27.61 3.25
N SER A 394 3.17 -28.41 2.23
CA SER A 394 2.76 -28.13 0.85
C SER A 394 1.24 -28.26 0.62
N LYS A 395 0.50 -28.92 1.53
CA LYS A 395 -0.98 -28.96 1.50
C LYS A 395 -1.58 -27.61 1.89
N ASP A 396 -1.07 -26.99 2.95
CA ASP A 396 -1.57 -25.68 3.40
C ASP A 396 -1.07 -24.55 2.49
N LEU A 397 0.19 -24.60 2.01
CA LEU A 397 0.68 -23.68 0.99
C LEU A 397 -0.16 -23.74 -0.30
N SER A 398 -0.52 -24.94 -0.77
CA SER A 398 -1.41 -25.10 -1.93
C SER A 398 -2.80 -24.47 -1.68
N LYS A 399 -3.39 -24.73 -0.51
CA LYS A 399 -4.68 -24.15 -0.08
C LYS A 399 -4.64 -22.62 -0.02
N ARG A 400 -3.60 -22.04 0.57
CA ARG A 400 -3.45 -20.57 0.73
C ARG A 400 -3.08 -19.88 -0.59
N LEU A 401 -2.23 -20.48 -1.44
CA LEU A 401 -1.98 -19.99 -2.81
C LEU A 401 -3.29 -19.93 -3.63
N ALA A 402 -4.11 -20.98 -3.57
CA ALA A 402 -5.40 -21.02 -4.26
C ALA A 402 -6.38 -19.95 -3.73
N ALA A 403 -6.36 -19.67 -2.42
CA ALA A 403 -7.13 -18.58 -1.81
C ALA A 403 -6.62 -17.19 -2.27
N ALA A 404 -5.32 -16.94 -2.21
CA ALA A 404 -4.72 -15.68 -2.65
C ALA A 404 -5.00 -15.40 -4.14
N ARG A 405 -4.75 -16.37 -5.04
CA ARG A 405 -5.07 -16.21 -6.48
C ARG A 405 -6.57 -16.13 -6.78
N LYS A 406 -7.45 -16.56 -5.86
CA LYS A 406 -8.90 -16.31 -5.94
C LYS A 406 -9.24 -14.88 -5.54
N ASN A 407 -8.61 -14.33 -4.49
CA ASN A 407 -8.80 -12.94 -4.07
C ASN A 407 -8.21 -11.95 -5.10
N MET A 408 -7.11 -12.30 -5.76
CA MET A 408 -6.64 -11.56 -6.95
C MET A 408 -7.67 -11.50 -8.08
N LYS A 409 -8.53 -12.51 -8.23
CA LYS A 409 -9.64 -12.47 -9.19
C LYS A 409 -10.85 -11.69 -8.68
N ALA A 410 -10.87 -11.29 -7.41
CA ALA A 410 -11.90 -10.44 -6.84
C ALA A 410 -11.58 -8.94 -6.95
N SER A 411 -10.37 -8.54 -7.36
CA SER A 411 -9.91 -7.14 -7.46
C SER A 411 -10.49 -6.33 -8.64
N GLY A 412 -11.76 -6.56 -8.97
CA GLY A 412 -12.59 -5.47 -9.49
C GLY A 412 -12.97 -4.54 -8.34
N HIS A 413 -13.42 -3.31 -8.63
CA HIS A 413 -13.85 -2.32 -7.63
C HIS A 413 -15.11 -2.71 -6.83
N GLN A 414 -15.51 -3.98 -6.82
CA GLN A 414 -16.72 -4.47 -6.16
C GLN A 414 -16.66 -4.33 -4.63
N ASP A 415 -15.47 -4.49 -4.03
CA ASP A 415 -15.28 -4.42 -2.58
C ASP A 415 -14.79 -3.03 -2.10
N SER A 416 -14.49 -2.11 -3.03
CA SER A 416 -14.00 -0.75 -2.75
C SER A 416 -14.89 0.39 -3.26
N VAL A 417 -15.86 0.13 -4.14
CA VAL A 417 -16.76 1.15 -4.73
C VAL A 417 -18.21 0.69 -4.70
N CYS A 418 -19.11 1.56 -4.25
CA CYS A 418 -20.53 1.30 -4.26
C CYS A 418 -21.09 1.25 -5.69
N ALA A 419 -21.64 0.10 -6.09
CA ALA A 419 -22.20 -0.15 -7.43
C ALA A 419 -23.42 0.74 -7.79
N HIS A 420 -23.95 1.52 -6.82
CA HIS A 420 -24.98 2.52 -7.07
C HIS A 420 -24.42 3.95 -7.20
N CYS A 421 -23.87 4.52 -6.13
CA CYS A 421 -23.47 5.93 -6.08
C CYS A 421 -22.06 6.21 -6.64
N LEU A 422 -21.29 5.16 -6.94
CA LEU A 422 -19.91 5.22 -7.46
C LEU A 422 -18.95 6.03 -6.56
N ARG A 423 -19.20 6.00 -5.24
CA ARG A 423 -18.27 6.51 -4.21
C ARG A 423 -17.35 5.38 -3.72
N PRO A 424 -16.05 5.65 -3.49
CA PRO A 424 -15.16 4.78 -2.74
C PRO A 424 -15.68 4.49 -1.30
N GLY A 425 -15.16 3.42 -0.68
CA GLY A 425 -15.41 3.09 0.73
C GLY A 425 -15.39 1.57 0.98
N THR A 426 -16.14 1.13 2.01
CA THR A 426 -16.29 -0.29 2.38
C THR A 426 -17.73 -0.79 2.16
N PRO A 427 -18.19 -0.88 0.89
CA PRO A 427 -19.55 -1.30 0.55
C PRO A 427 -19.80 -2.78 0.89
N ARG A 428 -21.04 -3.12 1.25
CA ARG A 428 -21.44 -4.50 1.61
C ARG A 428 -22.00 -5.24 0.39
N ALA A 429 -21.47 -6.44 0.12
CA ALA A 429 -21.88 -7.26 -1.01
C ALA A 429 -23.35 -7.72 -0.94
N CYS A 430 -24.00 -7.78 -2.10
CA CYS A 430 -25.39 -8.26 -2.24
C CYS A 430 -25.50 -9.75 -1.89
N SER A 431 -26.18 -10.07 -0.78
CA SER A 431 -26.39 -11.43 -0.24
C SER A 431 -27.09 -12.45 -1.16
N ARG A 432 -27.49 -12.03 -2.37
CA ARG A 432 -28.07 -12.91 -3.40
C ARG A 432 -27.10 -13.28 -4.52
N CYS A 433 -26.05 -12.50 -4.78
CA CYS A 433 -25.15 -12.71 -5.91
C CYS A 433 -23.67 -12.43 -5.66
N HIS A 434 -23.32 -11.78 -4.55
CA HIS A 434 -21.94 -11.48 -4.11
C HIS A 434 -21.06 -10.74 -5.14
N ALA A 435 -21.68 -10.11 -6.15
CA ALA A 435 -21.02 -9.52 -7.31
C ALA A 435 -21.45 -8.04 -7.56
N ALA A 436 -22.04 -7.40 -6.55
CA ALA A 436 -22.33 -5.97 -6.51
C ALA A 436 -22.48 -5.57 -5.04
N ALA A 437 -21.82 -4.49 -4.62
CA ALA A 437 -21.84 -4.02 -3.23
C ALA A 437 -22.39 -2.61 -3.10
N TYR A 438 -22.90 -2.28 -1.92
CA TYR A 438 -23.57 -1.00 -1.62
C TYR A 438 -23.14 -0.45 -0.26
N CYS A 439 -22.94 0.86 -0.13
CA CYS A 439 -22.68 1.51 1.17
C CYS A 439 -23.76 1.17 2.21
N ASP A 440 -25.02 1.20 1.77
CA ASP A 440 -26.19 1.15 2.62
C ASP A 440 -27.41 0.55 1.90
N SER A 441 -28.51 0.41 2.64
CA SER A 441 -29.77 -0.16 2.12
C SER A 441 -30.53 0.75 1.15
N ALA A 442 -30.31 2.06 1.14
CA ALA A 442 -30.90 2.98 0.17
C ALA A 442 -30.21 2.84 -1.19
N CYS A 443 -28.87 2.83 -1.21
CA CYS A 443 -28.07 2.49 -2.40
C CYS A 443 -28.48 1.12 -2.98
N GLN A 444 -28.67 0.10 -2.13
CA GLN A 444 -29.13 -1.22 -2.56
C GLN A 444 -30.54 -1.19 -3.17
N ARG A 445 -31.51 -0.51 -2.52
CA ARG A 445 -32.89 -0.38 -3.06
C ARG A 445 -32.92 0.37 -4.39
N ALA A 446 -32.18 1.48 -4.49
CA ALA A 446 -32.10 2.29 -5.70
C ALA A 446 -31.44 1.52 -6.86
N ALA A 447 -30.36 0.78 -6.60
CA ALA A 447 -29.77 -0.12 -7.60
C ALA A 447 -30.73 -1.24 -8.03
N TRP A 448 -31.46 -1.84 -7.08
CA TRP A 448 -32.43 -2.91 -7.35
C TRP A 448 -33.51 -2.46 -8.35
N ALA A 449 -34.07 -1.26 -8.15
CA ALA A 449 -35.05 -0.65 -9.05
C ALA A 449 -34.44 -0.16 -10.38
N ALA A 450 -33.20 0.36 -10.36
CA ALA A 450 -32.54 0.87 -11.56
C ALA A 450 -32.27 -0.24 -12.58
N VAL A 451 -31.60 -1.32 -12.17
CA VAL A 451 -31.32 -2.49 -13.04
C VAL A 451 -30.95 -3.77 -12.28
N HIS A 452 -30.44 -3.67 -11.05
CA HIS A 452 -29.84 -4.81 -10.35
C HIS A 452 -30.84 -5.94 -10.08
N GLY A 453 -32.13 -5.65 -9.91
CA GLY A 453 -33.15 -6.67 -9.75
C GLY A 453 -33.26 -7.65 -10.93
N ALA A 454 -32.92 -7.20 -12.15
CA ALA A 454 -32.89 -8.05 -13.34
C ALA A 454 -31.54 -8.80 -13.47
N GLU A 455 -30.41 -8.11 -13.37
CA GLU A 455 -29.08 -8.75 -13.52
C GLU A 455 -28.66 -9.64 -12.34
N CYS A 456 -29.22 -9.49 -11.14
CA CYS A 456 -28.81 -10.24 -9.94
C CYS A 456 -28.86 -11.76 -10.14
N LYS A 457 -29.88 -12.30 -10.85
CA LYS A 457 -29.97 -13.72 -11.20
C LYS A 457 -28.86 -14.16 -12.18
N VAL A 458 -28.42 -13.27 -13.07
CA VAL A 458 -27.33 -13.52 -14.01
C VAL A 458 -26.00 -13.49 -13.28
N LEU A 459 -25.73 -12.44 -12.51
CA LEU A 459 -24.51 -12.30 -11.70
C LEU A 459 -24.34 -13.47 -10.72
N ARG A 460 -25.42 -13.96 -10.09
CA ARG A 460 -25.36 -15.16 -9.23
C ARG A 460 -24.90 -16.42 -9.98
N ARG A 461 -25.30 -16.61 -11.25
CA ARG A 461 -24.81 -17.73 -12.08
C ARG A 461 -23.32 -17.59 -12.40
N VAL A 462 -22.86 -16.36 -12.62
CA VAL A 462 -21.45 -16.05 -12.90
C VAL A 462 -20.57 -16.26 -11.65
N ALA A 463 -21.04 -15.81 -10.48
CA ALA A 463 -20.39 -16.05 -9.19
C ALA A 463 -20.28 -17.56 -8.87
N ALA A 464 -21.34 -18.33 -9.14
CA ALA A 464 -21.34 -19.79 -8.98
C ALA A 464 -20.36 -20.52 -9.92
N GLN A 465 -19.85 -19.87 -10.97
CA GLN A 465 -18.78 -20.36 -11.85
C GLN A 465 -17.38 -19.92 -11.40
N GLY A 466 -17.23 -19.38 -10.18
CA GLY A 466 -15.95 -18.92 -9.64
C GLY A 466 -15.42 -17.64 -10.28
N ARG A 467 -16.28 -16.82 -10.90
CA ARG A 467 -15.94 -15.53 -11.52
C ARG A 467 -16.46 -14.38 -10.65
N PRO A 468 -15.72 -13.27 -10.49
CA PRO A 468 -16.16 -12.11 -9.67
C PRO A 468 -17.42 -11.43 -10.23
N GLY A 469 -17.61 -11.50 -11.55
CA GLY A 469 -18.67 -10.80 -12.26
C GLY A 469 -18.47 -10.92 -13.77
N LEU A 470 -19.13 -10.03 -14.51
CA LEU A 470 -18.98 -9.88 -15.95
C LEU A 470 -18.04 -8.70 -16.25
N PRO A 471 -17.20 -8.77 -17.32
CA PRO A 471 -16.44 -7.61 -17.80
C PRO A 471 -17.37 -6.41 -18.07
N THR A 472 -16.91 -5.19 -17.79
CA THR A 472 -17.77 -3.99 -17.78
C THR A 472 -18.60 -3.78 -19.07
N PRO A 473 -18.05 -3.90 -20.30
CA PRO A 473 -18.85 -3.79 -21.52
C PRO A 473 -19.89 -4.93 -21.66
N VAL A 474 -19.50 -6.18 -21.33
CA VAL A 474 -20.40 -7.35 -21.35
C VAL A 474 -21.54 -7.17 -20.35
N ARG A 475 -21.26 -6.63 -19.15
CA ARG A 475 -22.29 -6.31 -18.15
C ARG A 475 -23.25 -5.24 -18.65
N ALA A 476 -22.75 -4.19 -19.31
CA ALA A 476 -23.58 -3.14 -19.88
C ALA A 476 -24.48 -3.65 -21.01
N VAL A 477 -23.98 -4.52 -21.92
CA VAL A 477 -24.83 -5.21 -22.91
C VAL A 477 -25.88 -6.08 -22.23
N VAL A 478 -25.51 -6.86 -21.20
CA VAL A 478 -26.47 -7.67 -20.43
C VAL A 478 -27.54 -6.80 -19.77
N GLN A 479 -27.19 -5.64 -19.23
CA GLN A 479 -28.16 -4.68 -18.67
C GLN A 479 -29.11 -4.13 -19.74
N ALA A 480 -28.60 -3.76 -20.92
CA ALA A 480 -29.40 -3.29 -22.05
C ALA A 480 -30.31 -4.37 -22.68
N LEU A 481 -29.90 -5.65 -22.63
CA LEU A 481 -30.71 -6.79 -23.07
C LEU A 481 -31.77 -7.21 -22.04
N LEU A 482 -31.48 -7.09 -20.73
CA LEU A 482 -32.41 -7.45 -19.65
C LEU A 482 -33.44 -6.36 -19.34
N LYS A 483 -33.15 -5.10 -19.67
CA LYS A 483 -34.02 -3.95 -19.41
C LYS A 483 -34.24 -3.15 -20.71
N PRO A 484 -35.37 -3.39 -21.42
CA PRO A 484 -35.58 -2.84 -22.76
C PRO A 484 -35.46 -1.32 -22.86
N GLU A 485 -35.84 -0.57 -21.82
CA GLU A 485 -35.76 0.89 -21.82
C GLU A 485 -34.31 1.40 -21.95
N ILE A 486 -33.32 0.64 -21.45
CA ILE A 486 -31.90 0.95 -21.62
C ILE A 486 -31.47 0.69 -23.08
N GLY A 487 -31.81 -0.49 -23.63
CA GLY A 487 -31.47 -0.84 -25.01
C GLY A 487 -32.14 0.06 -26.05
N ASP A 488 -33.35 0.54 -25.78
CA ASP A 488 -34.11 1.41 -26.66
C ASP A 488 -33.66 2.87 -26.57
N ALA A 489 -33.26 3.37 -25.39
CA ALA A 489 -32.61 4.67 -25.27
C ALA A 489 -31.27 4.74 -26.03
N MET A 490 -30.59 3.60 -26.20
CA MET A 490 -29.39 3.47 -27.04
C MET A 490 -29.67 3.34 -28.55
N ARG A 491 -30.93 3.21 -28.98
CA ARG A 491 -31.28 2.99 -30.39
C ARG A 491 -30.80 4.09 -31.36
N PRO A 492 -30.85 5.40 -31.07
CA PRO A 492 -30.44 6.44 -32.02
C PRO A 492 -28.92 6.64 -32.12
N LEU A 493 -28.13 6.16 -31.16
CA LEU A 493 -26.67 6.36 -31.14
C LEU A 493 -25.96 5.70 -32.33
N GLU A 494 -24.93 6.31 -32.89
CA GLU A 494 -24.03 5.62 -33.82
C GLU A 494 -23.20 4.55 -33.05
N GLY A 495 -22.81 3.48 -33.72
CA GLY A 495 -21.92 2.45 -33.18
C GLY A 495 -20.77 2.06 -34.12
N HIS A 496 -20.68 2.63 -35.33
CA HIS A 496 -19.66 2.36 -36.34
C HIS A 496 -19.44 0.85 -36.60
N VAL A 497 -20.51 0.06 -36.62
CA VAL A 497 -20.46 -1.42 -36.66
C VAL A 497 -19.62 -1.95 -37.83
N GLU A 498 -19.72 -1.33 -39.01
CA GLU A 498 -18.94 -1.72 -40.20
C GLU A 498 -17.45 -1.32 -40.11
N ALA A 499 -17.08 -0.36 -39.25
CA ALA A 499 -15.70 -0.03 -38.97
C ALA A 499 -15.10 -1.00 -37.94
N TRP A 500 -15.83 -1.30 -36.86
CA TRP A 500 -15.47 -2.36 -35.92
C TRP A 500 -15.34 -3.72 -36.62
N ARG A 501 -16.19 -4.05 -37.61
CA ARG A 501 -16.06 -5.29 -38.40
C ARG A 501 -14.78 -5.37 -39.23
N ARG A 502 -14.16 -4.22 -39.54
CA ARG A 502 -12.87 -4.15 -40.25
C ARG A 502 -11.67 -4.02 -39.29
N SER A 503 -11.87 -3.97 -37.98
CA SER A 503 -10.79 -3.94 -36.99
C SER A 503 -10.22 -5.35 -36.76
N GLY A 504 -9.01 -5.41 -36.19
CA GLY A 504 -8.44 -6.67 -35.68
C GLY A 504 -9.14 -7.24 -34.45
N THR A 505 -10.10 -6.53 -33.85
CA THR A 505 -10.77 -6.88 -32.58
C THR A 505 -12.20 -7.40 -32.74
N TRP A 506 -12.73 -7.49 -33.96
CA TRP A 506 -14.12 -7.93 -34.20
C TRP A 506 -14.45 -9.30 -33.60
N ALA A 507 -13.54 -10.27 -33.69
CA ALA A 507 -13.74 -11.62 -33.16
C ALA A 507 -13.93 -11.63 -31.62
N ASP A 508 -13.19 -10.78 -30.90
CA ASP A 508 -13.35 -10.62 -29.45
C ASP A 508 -14.68 -9.92 -29.12
N MET A 509 -15.09 -8.93 -29.92
CA MET A 509 -16.39 -8.27 -29.77
C MET A 509 -17.56 -9.24 -30.02
N GLU A 510 -17.44 -10.13 -31.00
CA GLU A 510 -18.44 -11.17 -31.27
C GLU A 510 -18.48 -12.23 -30.17
N MET A 511 -17.34 -12.62 -29.59
CA MET A 511 -17.29 -13.47 -28.41
C MET A 511 -17.93 -12.79 -27.18
N MET A 512 -17.64 -11.50 -26.94
CA MET A 512 -18.25 -10.72 -25.86
C MET A 512 -19.76 -10.56 -26.04
N ALA A 513 -20.23 -10.31 -27.26
CA ALA A 513 -21.65 -10.20 -27.60
C ALA A 513 -22.39 -11.54 -27.45
N MET A 514 -21.80 -12.63 -27.92
CA MET A 514 -22.32 -13.99 -27.73
C MET A 514 -22.42 -14.35 -26.25
N GLY A 515 -21.39 -14.02 -25.46
CA GLY A 515 -21.41 -14.15 -24.00
C GLY A 515 -22.55 -13.34 -23.37
N ALA A 516 -22.69 -12.06 -23.72
CA ALA A 516 -23.75 -11.20 -23.21
C ALA A 516 -25.16 -11.74 -23.54
N SER A 517 -25.39 -12.19 -24.78
CA SER A 517 -26.65 -12.80 -25.21
C SER A 517 -26.99 -14.08 -24.41
N ALA A 518 -26.01 -14.97 -24.22
CA ALA A 518 -26.17 -16.17 -23.41
C ALA A 518 -26.43 -15.86 -21.92
N PHE A 519 -25.72 -14.87 -21.35
CA PHE A 519 -25.90 -14.43 -19.97
C PHE A 519 -27.25 -13.73 -19.73
N ALA A 520 -27.75 -12.94 -20.69
CA ALA A 520 -29.10 -12.39 -20.68
C ALA A 520 -30.20 -13.46 -20.80
N GLY A 521 -29.86 -14.66 -21.31
CA GLY A 521 -30.78 -15.79 -21.47
C GLY A 521 -31.42 -15.90 -22.85
N LEU A 522 -30.93 -15.14 -23.84
CA LEU A 522 -31.39 -15.15 -25.22
C LEU A 522 -30.73 -16.25 -26.09
N GLY A 523 -29.79 -17.00 -25.51
CA GLY A 523 -29.00 -18.01 -26.22
C GLY A 523 -27.95 -17.38 -27.15
N THR A 524 -27.53 -18.14 -28.17
CA THR A 524 -26.45 -17.76 -29.10
C THR A 524 -26.89 -17.91 -30.56
N THR A 525 -28.16 -17.59 -30.87
CA THR A 525 -28.65 -17.51 -32.25
C THR A 525 -28.05 -16.30 -32.95
N GLN A 526 -27.86 -16.37 -34.27
CA GLN A 526 -27.22 -15.29 -35.03
C GLN A 526 -27.94 -13.94 -34.83
N GLU A 527 -29.27 -13.94 -34.82
CA GLU A 527 -30.09 -12.74 -34.54
C GLU A 527 -29.77 -12.10 -33.19
N ASN A 528 -29.72 -12.90 -32.11
CA ASN A 528 -29.48 -12.37 -30.77
C ASN A 528 -28.01 -11.95 -30.57
N VAL A 529 -27.05 -12.62 -31.23
CA VAL A 529 -25.64 -12.18 -31.27
C VAL A 529 -25.52 -10.86 -32.05
N GLN A 530 -26.19 -10.70 -33.19
CA GLN A 530 -26.18 -9.44 -33.96
C GLN A 530 -26.86 -8.29 -33.19
N LYS A 531 -27.92 -8.56 -32.42
CA LYS A 531 -28.50 -7.57 -31.50
C LYS A 531 -27.53 -7.19 -30.37
N ALA A 532 -26.84 -8.16 -29.78
CA ALA A 532 -25.88 -7.94 -28.70
C ALA A 532 -24.62 -7.20 -29.17
N ILE A 533 -24.09 -7.48 -30.37
CA ILE A 533 -22.90 -6.81 -30.90
C ILE A 533 -23.22 -5.38 -31.35
N GLY A 534 -24.41 -5.13 -31.92
CA GLY A 534 -24.87 -3.78 -32.22
C GLY A 534 -24.94 -2.89 -30.96
N LEU A 535 -25.43 -3.44 -29.84
CA LEU A 535 -25.38 -2.77 -28.53
C LEU A 535 -23.94 -2.59 -28.03
N LEU A 536 -23.08 -3.60 -28.15
CA LEU A 536 -21.68 -3.52 -27.73
C LEU A 536 -20.91 -2.43 -28.49
N CYS A 537 -21.04 -2.36 -29.82
CA CYS A 537 -20.45 -1.33 -30.67
C CYS A 537 -20.88 0.08 -30.23
N LYS A 538 -22.18 0.28 -29.95
CA LYS A 538 -22.70 1.55 -29.40
C LYS A 538 -22.11 1.87 -28.02
N ILE A 539 -22.01 0.89 -27.11
CA ILE A 539 -21.40 1.09 -25.78
C ILE A 539 -19.94 1.53 -25.94
N GLN A 540 -19.13 0.82 -26.74
CA GLN A 540 -17.71 1.13 -26.94
C GLN A 540 -17.48 2.47 -27.65
N THR A 541 -18.45 2.94 -28.45
CA THR A 541 -18.34 4.20 -29.21
C THR A 541 -18.81 5.43 -28.41
N ASN A 542 -19.74 5.27 -27.46
CA ASN A 542 -20.44 6.40 -26.81
C ASN A 542 -20.25 6.48 -25.28
N ALA A 543 -19.69 5.46 -24.62
CA ALA A 543 -19.59 5.43 -23.17
C ALA A 543 -18.38 6.21 -22.64
N PHE A 544 -18.64 7.15 -21.74
CA PHE A 544 -17.63 7.90 -21.02
C PHE A 544 -16.98 7.02 -19.94
N HIS A 545 -15.66 7.07 -19.82
CA HIS A 545 -14.94 6.43 -18.71
C HIS A 545 -15.12 7.24 -17.42
N ARG A 546 -15.66 6.62 -16.35
CA ARG A 546 -15.69 7.25 -15.01
C ARG A 546 -14.38 6.92 -14.31
N TYR A 547 -13.46 7.89 -14.33
CA TYR A 547 -12.24 7.87 -13.54
C TYR A 547 -12.49 8.44 -12.15
N ASP A 548 -11.89 7.80 -11.16
CA ASP A 548 -11.77 8.19 -9.77
C ASP A 548 -10.32 8.57 -9.45
N ALA A 549 -10.08 9.35 -8.40
CA ALA A 549 -8.76 9.90 -8.13
C ALA A 549 -7.78 8.83 -7.64
N ASP A 550 -8.22 8.03 -6.66
CA ASP A 550 -7.37 7.03 -6.00
C ASP A 550 -7.51 5.63 -6.60
N LEU A 551 -8.65 5.36 -7.27
CA LEU A 551 -9.03 4.03 -7.75
C LEU A 551 -8.98 3.87 -9.29
N GLY A 552 -8.57 4.90 -10.04
CA GLY A 552 -8.50 4.86 -11.49
C GLY A 552 -9.86 4.68 -12.16
N GLN A 553 -9.97 3.88 -13.22
CA GLN A 553 -11.25 3.70 -13.92
C GLN A 553 -12.22 2.79 -13.13
N VAL A 554 -13.12 3.39 -12.34
CA VAL A 554 -14.12 2.66 -11.53
C VAL A 554 -15.37 2.23 -12.32
N GLY A 555 -15.51 2.64 -13.59
CA GLY A 555 -16.60 2.17 -14.45
C GLY A 555 -16.72 2.86 -15.80
N ILE A 556 -17.90 2.72 -16.42
CA ILE A 556 -18.33 3.47 -17.60
C ILE A 556 -19.69 4.13 -17.32
N PHE A 557 -19.94 5.24 -17.99
CA PHE A 557 -21.18 6.02 -17.92
C PHE A 557 -21.68 6.25 -19.35
N LEU A 558 -22.98 6.02 -19.58
CA LEU A 558 -23.62 6.32 -20.85
C LEU A 558 -24.96 6.99 -20.57
N GLU A 559 -25.11 8.21 -21.06
CA GLU A 559 -26.37 8.93 -21.18
C GLU A 559 -26.50 9.32 -22.67
N PRO A 560 -27.50 8.81 -23.40
CA PRO A 560 -27.57 8.98 -24.86
C PRO A 560 -27.65 10.43 -25.34
N THR A 561 -28.22 11.35 -24.57
CA THR A 561 -28.33 12.77 -24.95
C THR A 561 -26.96 13.45 -24.91
N LEU A 562 -26.20 13.23 -23.84
CA LEU A 562 -24.82 13.73 -23.67
C LEU A 562 -23.87 13.15 -24.73
N ALA A 563 -24.09 11.90 -25.14
CA ALA A 563 -23.31 11.25 -26.20
C ALA A 563 -23.54 11.87 -27.61
N MET A 564 -24.52 12.76 -27.79
CA MET A 564 -24.71 13.51 -29.04
C MET A 564 -23.84 14.76 -29.15
N ALA A 565 -23.10 15.15 -28.10
CA ALA A 565 -22.18 16.29 -28.18
C ALA A 565 -20.93 15.91 -29.00
N ASN A 566 -20.68 16.64 -30.09
CA ASN A 566 -19.59 16.35 -31.02
C ASN A 566 -18.21 16.75 -30.49
N HIS A 567 -17.14 16.33 -31.18
CA HIS A 567 -15.77 16.52 -30.73
C HIS A 567 -15.05 17.75 -31.30
N SER A 568 -14.44 18.54 -30.42
CA SER A 568 -13.43 19.55 -30.78
C SER A 568 -12.21 19.53 -29.84
N CYS A 569 -11.03 19.82 -30.40
CA CYS A 569 -9.80 20.08 -29.65
C CYS A 569 -9.67 21.55 -29.18
N ILE A 570 -10.71 22.37 -29.42
CA ILE A 570 -10.99 23.64 -28.74
C ILE A 570 -12.47 23.59 -28.30
N PRO A 571 -12.84 22.76 -27.31
CA PRO A 571 -14.23 22.55 -26.94
C PRO A 571 -14.86 23.82 -26.36
N ASN A 572 -16.18 24.00 -26.54
CA ASN A 572 -16.93 25.09 -25.91
C ASN A 572 -17.66 24.65 -24.63
N ALA A 573 -17.73 23.34 -24.35
CA ALA A 573 -18.24 22.74 -23.12
C ALA A 573 -17.38 21.57 -22.64
N MET A 574 -17.52 21.21 -21.36
CA MET A 574 -16.83 20.08 -20.73
C MET A 574 -17.80 19.22 -19.90
N VAL A 575 -17.43 17.95 -19.71
CA VAL A 575 -18.17 16.98 -18.90
C VAL A 575 -17.48 16.76 -17.56
N GLN A 576 -18.18 17.08 -16.46
CA GLN A 576 -17.72 16.86 -15.09
C GLN A 576 -18.55 15.77 -14.42
N PHE A 577 -17.89 14.79 -13.79
CA PHE A 577 -18.58 13.74 -13.02
C PHE A 577 -18.68 14.06 -11.54
N ILE A 578 -19.88 13.89 -10.97
CA ILE A 578 -20.17 14.00 -9.54
C ILE A 578 -20.88 12.72 -9.12
N GLY A 579 -20.14 11.77 -8.53
CA GLY A 579 -20.62 10.44 -8.20
C GLY A 579 -21.16 9.69 -9.42
N ARG A 580 -22.49 9.63 -9.54
CA ARG A 580 -23.24 9.03 -10.67
C ARG A 580 -23.90 10.06 -11.60
N LYS A 581 -23.72 11.37 -11.38
CA LYS A 581 -24.19 12.44 -12.26
C LYS A 581 -23.08 12.85 -13.22
N ALA A 582 -23.45 13.17 -14.46
CA ALA A 582 -22.63 13.95 -15.38
C ALA A 582 -23.20 15.37 -15.46
N ILE A 583 -22.33 16.38 -15.47
CA ILE A 583 -22.66 17.79 -15.68
C ILE A 583 -21.96 18.24 -16.95
N LEU A 584 -22.75 18.62 -17.95
CA LEU A 584 -22.26 19.34 -19.11
C LEU A 584 -22.23 20.83 -18.76
N ARG A 585 -21.04 21.41 -18.67
CA ARG A 585 -20.82 22.83 -18.32
C ARG A 585 -20.16 23.54 -19.49
N ALA A 586 -20.75 24.64 -19.93
CA ALA A 586 -20.11 25.51 -20.92
C ALA A 586 -18.79 26.06 -20.36
N GLU A 587 -17.70 25.92 -21.12
CA GLU A 587 -16.43 26.58 -20.83
C GLU A 587 -16.44 28.03 -21.31
N SER A 588 -17.20 28.34 -22.36
CA SER A 588 -17.27 29.67 -22.99
C SER A 588 -18.73 30.09 -23.25
N LEU A 589 -18.94 31.30 -23.78
CA LEU A 589 -20.28 31.75 -24.18
C LEU A 589 -20.74 31.01 -25.44
N ILE A 590 -21.86 30.28 -25.34
CA ILE A 590 -22.51 29.57 -26.44
C ILE A 590 -23.78 30.35 -26.84
N GLN A 591 -23.93 30.69 -28.11
CA GLN A 591 -25.07 31.42 -28.66
C GLN A 591 -26.18 30.48 -29.17
N ALA A 592 -27.37 31.03 -29.39
CA ALA A 592 -28.51 30.26 -29.89
C ALA A 592 -28.29 29.86 -31.36
N GLY A 593 -27.97 28.58 -31.58
CA GLY A 593 -27.64 28.02 -32.89
C GLY A 593 -26.20 27.52 -33.01
N ASP A 594 -25.34 27.81 -32.02
CA ASP A 594 -24.00 27.22 -31.94
C ASP A 594 -24.09 25.72 -31.62
N GLU A 595 -23.17 24.94 -32.19
CA GLU A 595 -22.99 23.53 -31.85
C GLU A 595 -22.29 23.38 -30.49
N ILE A 596 -22.69 22.38 -29.69
CA ILE A 596 -22.06 22.10 -28.39
C ILE A 596 -20.96 21.05 -28.59
N GLU A 597 -19.71 21.48 -28.47
CA GLU A 597 -18.53 20.66 -28.69
C GLU A 597 -17.82 20.34 -27.35
N ILE A 598 -17.51 19.07 -27.14
CA ILE A 598 -16.70 18.57 -26.00
C ILE A 598 -15.40 17.92 -26.50
N SER A 599 -14.47 17.62 -25.59
CA SER A 599 -13.29 16.82 -25.96
C SER A 599 -13.48 15.33 -25.60
N TYR A 600 -13.17 14.43 -26.53
CA TYR A 600 -13.17 12.97 -26.33
C TYR A 600 -11.80 12.43 -25.88
N THR A 601 -10.78 13.29 -25.83
CA THR A 601 -9.39 13.01 -25.45
C THR A 601 -8.83 14.17 -24.59
N ASP A 602 -7.63 14.06 -24.02
CA ASP A 602 -6.95 15.24 -23.47
C ASP A 602 -6.59 16.16 -24.65
N TYR A 603 -7.33 17.26 -24.77
CA TYR A 603 -7.11 18.23 -25.84
C TYR A 603 -5.74 18.90 -25.74
N THR A 604 -5.06 18.91 -24.59
CA THR A 604 -3.73 19.54 -24.44
C THR A 604 -2.61 18.83 -25.21
N TYR A 605 -2.82 17.57 -25.61
CA TYR A 605 -1.84 16.70 -26.28
C TYR A 605 -1.42 17.20 -27.69
N PRO A 606 -0.26 16.75 -28.22
CA PRO A 606 0.21 17.04 -29.59
C PRO A 606 -0.72 16.43 -30.68
N LEU A 607 -0.54 16.82 -31.95
CA LEU A 607 -1.47 16.48 -33.03
C LEU A 607 -1.52 14.98 -33.31
N SER A 608 -0.37 14.30 -33.34
CA SER A 608 -0.32 12.84 -33.53
C SER A 608 -1.13 12.10 -32.46
N ARG A 609 -0.88 12.42 -31.17
CA ARG A 609 -1.54 11.79 -30.03
C ARG A 609 -3.04 12.09 -29.95
N ARG A 610 -3.46 13.30 -30.33
CA ARG A 610 -4.90 13.63 -30.48
C ARG A 610 -5.53 12.80 -31.60
N ALA A 611 -4.87 12.65 -32.75
CA ALA A 611 -5.38 11.85 -33.86
C ALA A 611 -5.44 10.34 -33.53
N GLU A 612 -4.41 9.81 -32.84
CA GLU A 612 -4.37 8.43 -32.33
C GLU A 612 -5.55 8.16 -31.37
N ALA A 613 -5.70 8.99 -30.34
CA ALA A 613 -6.74 8.84 -29.33
C ALA A 613 -8.18 9.02 -29.88
N LEU A 614 -8.33 9.71 -31.01
CA LEU A 614 -9.61 9.86 -31.71
C LEU A 614 -9.89 8.75 -32.73
N SER A 615 -8.88 7.95 -33.11
CA SER A 615 -9.06 6.87 -34.10
C SER A 615 -10.15 5.83 -33.77
N PRO A 616 -10.44 5.45 -32.49
CA PRO A 616 -11.54 4.53 -32.18
C PRO A 616 -12.94 5.08 -32.53
N TYR A 617 -13.08 6.40 -32.66
CA TYR A 617 -14.33 7.07 -33.04
C TYR A 617 -14.51 7.17 -34.57
N ASN A 618 -13.59 6.64 -35.37
CA ASN A 618 -13.72 6.48 -36.83
C ASN A 618 -13.94 7.78 -37.64
N PHE A 619 -13.50 8.93 -37.12
CA PHE A 619 -13.48 10.21 -37.84
C PHE A 619 -12.10 10.87 -37.77
N THR A 620 -11.88 11.91 -38.58
CA THR A 620 -10.68 12.77 -38.50
C THR A 620 -11.10 14.17 -38.06
N CYS A 621 -10.56 14.67 -36.96
CA CYS A 621 -10.94 15.97 -36.40
C CYS A 621 -10.48 17.14 -37.29
N GLN A 622 -11.43 17.95 -37.77
CA GLN A 622 -11.17 19.09 -38.66
C GLN A 622 -11.22 20.45 -37.95
N CYS A 623 -11.37 20.49 -36.62
CA CYS A 623 -11.44 21.72 -35.85
C CYS A 623 -10.22 22.64 -36.10
N LEU A 624 -10.36 23.94 -35.79
CA LEU A 624 -9.34 24.98 -36.05
C LEU A 624 -7.94 24.60 -35.54
N ARG A 625 -7.86 23.87 -34.43
CA ARG A 625 -6.59 23.42 -33.85
C ARG A 625 -5.92 22.28 -34.62
N CYS A 626 -6.69 21.34 -35.15
CA CYS A 626 -6.11 20.22 -35.91
C CYS A 626 -5.82 20.62 -37.36
N SER A 627 -6.68 21.44 -37.97
CA SER A 627 -6.49 21.95 -39.34
C SER A 627 -5.35 22.97 -39.51
N ARG A 628 -4.88 23.59 -38.42
CA ARG A 628 -3.74 24.54 -38.41
C ARG A 628 -2.60 24.14 -37.48
N ASP A 629 -2.64 22.95 -36.90
CA ASP A 629 -1.72 22.46 -35.87
C ASP A 629 -1.41 23.50 -34.76
N LEU A 630 -2.43 23.97 -34.04
CA LEU A 630 -2.24 25.02 -33.04
C LEU A 630 -1.72 24.47 -31.70
N ASN A 631 -0.63 25.06 -31.22
CA ASN A 631 -0.11 24.79 -29.88
C ASN A 631 -1.01 25.39 -28.77
N ILE A 632 -0.83 24.91 -27.53
CA ILE A 632 -1.64 25.34 -26.38
C ILE A 632 -1.59 26.85 -26.12
N TYR A 633 -0.49 27.55 -26.42
CA TYR A 633 -0.40 29.01 -26.27
C TYR A 633 -1.18 29.77 -27.34
N GLN A 634 -1.17 29.30 -28.60
CA GLN A 634 -1.98 29.87 -29.67
C GLN A 634 -3.48 29.71 -29.38
N VAL A 635 -3.89 28.56 -28.86
CA VAL A 635 -5.27 28.31 -28.42
C VAL A 635 -5.64 29.18 -27.22
N CYS A 636 -4.76 29.26 -26.21
CA CYS A 636 -4.95 30.11 -25.04
C CYS A 636 -5.15 31.58 -25.43
N ALA A 637 -4.23 32.14 -26.24
CA ALA A 637 -4.25 33.55 -26.64
C ALA A 637 -5.52 33.97 -27.41
N GLN A 638 -6.13 33.04 -28.15
CA GLN A 638 -7.39 33.22 -28.88
C GLN A 638 -8.64 33.05 -28.00
N SER A 639 -8.52 32.49 -26.79
CA SER A 639 -9.68 32.19 -25.94
C SER A 639 -10.43 33.46 -25.48
N PRO A 640 -11.78 33.43 -25.46
CA PRO A 640 -12.57 34.50 -24.83
C PRO A 640 -12.38 34.53 -23.29
N ASN A 641 -12.00 33.39 -22.70
CA ASN A 641 -12.02 33.17 -21.25
C ASN A 641 -10.86 33.79 -20.48
N ILE A 642 -9.88 34.41 -21.17
CA ILE A 642 -8.69 35.00 -20.52
C ILE A 642 -9.08 35.95 -19.39
N ASN A 643 -10.09 36.80 -19.57
CA ASN A 643 -10.49 37.80 -18.57
C ASN A 643 -11.08 37.16 -17.28
N LEU A 644 -11.53 35.90 -17.31
CA LEU A 644 -11.96 35.19 -16.10
C LEU A 644 -10.79 34.94 -15.13
N ASN A 645 -9.56 34.98 -15.62
CA ASN A 645 -8.36 34.72 -14.81
C ASN A 645 -8.00 35.86 -13.83
N LEU A 646 -8.72 37.00 -13.87
CA LEU A 646 -8.59 38.11 -12.92
C LEU A 646 -8.83 37.69 -11.45
N ILE A 647 -9.55 36.59 -11.21
CA ILE A 647 -9.79 36.00 -9.88
C ILE A 647 -9.19 34.58 -9.78
N SER A 648 -7.99 34.41 -10.36
CA SER A 648 -7.24 33.14 -10.39
C SER A 648 -5.75 33.39 -10.20
N LEU A 649 -4.93 32.34 -10.12
CA LEU A 649 -3.47 32.40 -9.92
C LEU A 649 -2.70 32.90 -11.17
N VAL A 650 -3.09 34.04 -11.75
CA VAL A 650 -2.48 34.65 -12.94
C VAL A 650 -2.27 36.14 -12.69
N SER A 651 -1.08 36.53 -12.26
CA SER A 651 -0.74 37.91 -11.87
C SER A 651 -0.80 38.97 -12.97
N ASP A 652 -0.90 38.55 -14.24
CA ASP A 652 -1.30 39.43 -15.36
C ASP A 652 -1.93 38.57 -16.46
N PRO A 653 -3.28 38.53 -16.58
CA PRO A 653 -3.96 37.77 -17.63
C PRO A 653 -3.58 38.20 -19.07
N SER A 654 -3.00 39.38 -19.28
CA SER A 654 -2.50 39.77 -20.60
C SER A 654 -1.21 39.05 -21.01
N LYS A 655 -0.49 38.39 -20.07
CA LYS A 655 0.59 37.43 -20.40
C LYS A 655 0.05 36.28 -21.25
N LEU A 656 -1.17 35.81 -20.98
CA LEU A 656 -1.81 34.68 -21.68
C LEU A 656 -2.00 34.93 -23.19
N ARG A 657 -2.12 36.20 -23.62
CA ARG A 657 -2.18 36.58 -25.05
C ARG A 657 -0.82 36.77 -25.71
N ARG A 658 0.24 36.98 -24.92
CA ARG A 658 1.54 37.51 -25.37
C ARG A 658 2.69 36.52 -25.26
N HIS A 659 2.40 35.24 -25.10
CA HIS A 659 3.43 34.20 -24.99
C HIS A 659 4.26 34.08 -26.28
N SER A 660 5.54 33.71 -26.17
CA SER A 660 6.48 33.62 -27.31
C SER A 660 5.97 32.69 -28.42
N ALA A 661 5.49 31.50 -28.04
CA ALA A 661 4.90 30.51 -28.96
C ALA A 661 3.46 30.82 -29.40
N SER A 662 2.84 31.92 -28.94
CA SER A 662 1.58 32.45 -29.50
C SER A 662 1.81 33.60 -30.48
N THR A 663 2.93 34.31 -30.35
CA THR A 663 3.23 35.56 -31.09
C THR A 663 4.30 35.39 -32.18
N SER A 664 5.12 34.34 -32.10
CA SER A 664 6.14 34.01 -33.11
C SER A 664 5.88 32.64 -33.73
N GLU A 665 5.74 32.60 -35.05
CA GLU A 665 5.54 31.37 -35.84
C GLU A 665 6.68 30.36 -35.67
N SER A 666 7.94 30.82 -35.58
CA SER A 666 9.08 29.92 -35.36
C SER A 666 9.09 29.31 -33.96
N LYS A 667 8.66 30.06 -32.93
CA LYS A 667 8.48 29.52 -31.57
C LYS A 667 7.26 28.60 -31.49
N ALA A 668 6.19 28.89 -32.24
CA ALA A 668 5.03 28.02 -32.34
C ALA A 668 5.37 26.66 -32.96
N ALA A 669 6.11 26.65 -34.07
CA ALA A 669 6.58 25.42 -34.72
C ALA A 669 7.53 24.61 -33.84
N LEU A 670 8.43 25.28 -33.09
CA LEU A 670 9.28 24.60 -32.09
C LEU A 670 8.47 24.00 -30.94
N ALA A 671 7.40 24.66 -30.49
CA ALA A 671 6.54 24.14 -29.42
C ALA A 671 5.79 22.86 -29.84
N ASN A 672 5.25 22.81 -31.07
CA ASN A 672 4.68 21.57 -31.61
C ASN A 672 5.75 20.51 -31.77
N LYS A 673 6.87 20.84 -32.45
CA LYS A 673 7.94 19.87 -32.71
C LYS A 673 8.44 19.21 -31.42
N TYR A 674 8.76 19.99 -30.39
CA TYR A 674 9.26 19.42 -29.13
C TYR A 674 8.21 18.65 -28.32
N SER A 675 6.92 18.79 -28.63
CA SER A 675 5.84 17.96 -28.08
C SER A 675 5.71 16.63 -28.86
N GLU A 676 5.82 16.69 -30.19
CA GLU A 676 5.83 15.52 -31.08
C GLU A 676 7.11 14.66 -30.90
N ASP A 677 8.30 15.29 -30.84
CA ASP A 677 9.61 14.65 -30.54
C ASP A 677 9.61 13.93 -29.17
N ALA A 678 8.65 14.22 -28.30
CA ALA A 678 8.52 13.68 -26.95
C ALA A 678 7.20 12.91 -26.70
N VAL A 679 6.45 12.57 -27.76
CA VAL A 679 5.09 11.99 -27.65
C VAL A 679 5.06 10.66 -26.89
N GLU A 680 6.09 9.82 -27.02
CA GLU A 680 6.23 8.53 -26.31
C GLU A 680 6.33 8.65 -24.78
N MET A 681 6.49 9.87 -24.24
CA MET A 681 6.51 10.13 -22.80
C MET A 681 5.12 10.49 -22.23
N ILE A 682 4.11 10.65 -23.10
CA ILE A 682 2.72 10.91 -22.71
C ILE A 682 2.05 9.57 -22.40
N ASP A 683 1.32 9.49 -21.29
CA ASP A 683 0.70 8.26 -20.76
C ASP A 683 1.70 7.08 -20.58
N PRO A 684 2.79 7.25 -19.80
CA PRO A 684 3.79 6.20 -19.61
C PRO A 684 3.19 4.93 -18.96
N GLN A 685 3.52 3.76 -19.51
CA GLN A 685 2.89 2.49 -19.11
C GLN A 685 3.11 2.12 -17.63
N GLU A 686 4.30 2.41 -17.08
CA GLU A 686 4.62 2.22 -15.66
C GLU A 686 5.54 3.37 -15.16
N THR A 687 5.28 3.86 -13.95
CA THR A 687 6.18 4.78 -13.21
C THR A 687 6.73 4.03 -11.98
N PRO A 688 8.06 3.95 -11.76
CA PRO A 688 8.63 3.16 -10.67
C PRO A 688 8.09 3.52 -9.29
N HIS A 689 7.82 2.50 -8.46
CA HIS A 689 7.21 2.67 -7.13
C HIS A 689 8.20 2.96 -5.98
N ALA A 690 9.52 2.74 -6.14
CA ALA A 690 10.47 3.13 -5.10
C ALA A 690 11.06 4.51 -5.38
N LEU A 691 11.17 5.36 -4.36
CA LEU A 691 11.59 6.75 -4.49
C LEU A 691 12.96 6.91 -5.18
N ASN A 692 13.93 6.03 -4.91
CA ASN A 692 15.25 6.04 -5.55
C ASN A 692 15.25 5.64 -7.05
N GLU A 693 14.26 4.86 -7.49
CA GLU A 693 14.01 4.57 -8.91
C GLU A 693 13.21 5.71 -9.55
N ARG A 694 12.14 6.17 -8.88
CA ARG A 694 11.27 7.26 -9.31
C ARG A 694 12.05 8.55 -9.52
N ARG A 695 12.95 8.95 -8.61
CA ARG A 695 13.83 10.12 -8.80
C ARG A 695 14.71 9.99 -10.06
N ARG A 696 15.38 8.84 -10.27
CA ARG A 696 16.21 8.61 -11.47
C ARG A 696 15.38 8.63 -12.76
N TYR A 697 14.17 8.07 -12.72
CA TYR A 697 13.19 8.13 -13.81
C TYR A 697 12.78 9.59 -14.11
N LEU A 698 12.42 10.37 -13.09
CA LEU A 698 12.01 11.77 -13.24
C LEU A 698 13.13 12.67 -13.73
N HIS A 699 14.38 12.48 -13.27
CA HIS A 699 15.56 13.11 -13.90
C HIS A 699 15.66 12.78 -15.39
N ASN A 700 15.47 11.51 -15.78
CA ASN A 700 15.53 11.13 -17.18
C ASN A 700 14.43 11.80 -18.02
N GLN A 701 13.19 11.85 -17.52
CA GLN A 701 12.07 12.47 -18.23
C GLN A 701 12.22 14.01 -18.28
N TYR A 702 12.58 14.67 -17.17
CA TYR A 702 12.85 16.12 -17.16
C TYR A 702 14.03 16.51 -18.07
N ARG A 703 15.07 15.66 -18.12
CA ARG A 703 16.19 15.81 -19.05
C ARG A 703 15.76 15.70 -20.52
N LYS A 704 14.83 14.80 -20.87
CA LYS A 704 14.23 14.76 -22.22
C LYS A 704 13.42 16.02 -22.51
N CYS A 705 12.70 16.57 -21.53
CA CYS A 705 11.96 17.84 -21.66
C CYS A 705 12.85 19.10 -21.77
N GLN A 706 14.19 18.99 -21.70
CA GLN A 706 15.10 20.15 -21.77
C GLN A 706 14.89 21.11 -22.96
N PRO A 707 14.51 20.67 -24.18
CA PRO A 707 14.17 21.59 -25.27
C PRO A 707 12.96 22.48 -24.96
N LEU A 708 11.93 21.93 -24.30
CA LEU A 708 10.76 22.68 -23.83
C LEU A 708 11.15 23.66 -22.70
N VAL A 709 11.91 23.19 -21.71
CA VAL A 709 12.38 23.99 -20.57
C VAL A 709 13.17 25.22 -21.01
N ARG A 710 14.14 25.05 -21.92
CA ARG A 710 15.01 26.15 -22.40
C ARG A 710 14.28 27.22 -23.18
N GLU A 711 13.16 26.86 -23.82
CA GLU A 711 12.30 27.77 -24.57
C GLU A 711 11.17 28.39 -23.72
N GLY A 712 11.08 28.01 -22.43
CA GLY A 712 10.01 28.43 -21.54
C GLY A 712 8.65 27.81 -21.89
N PHE A 713 8.62 26.71 -22.63
CA PHE A 713 7.39 26.06 -23.10
C PHE A 713 6.74 25.18 -22.02
N TRP A 714 6.68 25.67 -20.78
CA TRP A 714 6.24 24.97 -19.58
C TRP A 714 4.90 24.22 -19.72
N GLY A 715 3.87 24.85 -20.28
CA GLY A 715 2.54 24.25 -20.47
C GLY A 715 2.41 23.16 -21.55
N VAL A 716 3.47 22.85 -22.30
CA VAL A 716 3.43 21.89 -23.43
C VAL A 716 3.76 20.47 -22.96
N SER A 717 2.88 19.51 -23.22
CA SER A 717 3.12 18.11 -22.88
C SER A 717 4.35 17.54 -23.60
N PRO A 718 5.14 16.66 -22.94
CA PRO A 718 4.88 16.01 -21.65
C PRO A 718 5.30 16.81 -20.39
N LEU A 719 5.81 18.04 -20.52
CA LEU A 719 6.47 18.74 -19.39
C LEU A 719 5.57 18.95 -18.15
N PRO A 720 4.31 19.43 -18.23
CA PRO A 720 3.43 19.55 -17.06
C PRO A 720 3.17 18.22 -16.33
N GLN A 721 3.05 17.12 -17.08
CA GLN A 721 2.91 15.79 -16.48
C GLN A 721 4.17 15.41 -15.67
N VAL A 722 5.37 15.67 -16.21
CA VAL A 722 6.63 15.47 -15.47
C VAL A 722 6.71 16.37 -14.22
N LEU A 723 6.25 17.63 -14.29
CA LEU A 723 6.21 18.51 -13.12
C LEU A 723 5.23 18.04 -12.04
N SER A 724 4.06 17.52 -12.44
CA SER A 724 3.09 16.92 -11.51
C SER A 724 3.70 15.72 -10.78
N GLU A 725 4.35 14.81 -11.51
CA GLU A 725 5.01 13.64 -10.91
C GLU A 725 6.19 14.03 -10.00
N ILE A 726 6.93 15.10 -10.32
CA ILE A 726 7.97 15.66 -9.41
C ILE A 726 7.34 16.23 -8.13
N SER A 727 6.21 16.93 -8.24
CA SER A 727 5.47 17.44 -7.07
C SER A 727 4.95 16.31 -6.19
N ILE A 728 4.47 15.22 -6.79
CA ILE A 728 4.00 14.01 -6.07
C ILE A 728 5.19 13.31 -5.41
N TYR A 729 6.28 13.09 -6.13
CA TYR A 729 7.52 12.50 -5.61
C TYR A 729 8.04 13.23 -4.35
N TYR A 730 8.12 14.56 -4.37
CA TYR A 730 8.56 15.32 -3.18
C TYR A 730 7.57 15.20 -2.01
N ALA A 731 6.26 15.10 -2.27
CA ALA A 731 5.27 14.88 -1.22
C ALA A 731 5.35 13.46 -0.61
N GLU A 732 5.63 12.44 -1.43
CA GLU A 732 5.90 11.06 -0.98
C GLU A 732 7.23 10.93 -0.20
N GLU A 733 8.23 11.75 -0.54
CA GLU A 733 9.50 11.89 0.22
C GLU A 733 9.32 12.69 1.53
N GLY A 734 8.15 13.30 1.76
CA GLY A 734 7.87 14.17 2.92
C GLY A 734 8.42 15.59 2.79
N ASN A 735 8.97 15.97 1.63
CA ASN A 735 9.45 17.32 1.34
C ASN A 735 8.29 18.20 0.81
N PHE A 736 7.32 18.47 1.68
CA PHE A 736 6.13 19.27 1.35
C PHE A 736 6.47 20.69 0.86
N MET A 737 7.58 21.25 1.35
CA MET A 737 8.12 22.55 0.93
C MET A 737 8.47 22.59 -0.56
N TYR A 738 9.19 21.57 -1.05
CA TYR A 738 9.55 21.51 -2.47
C TYR A 738 8.33 21.15 -3.33
N ALA A 739 7.51 20.19 -2.87
CA ALA A 739 6.24 19.86 -3.53
C ALA A 739 5.34 21.09 -3.72
N LEU A 740 5.18 21.92 -2.68
CA LEU A 740 4.40 23.16 -2.73
C LEU A 740 4.93 24.15 -3.77
N ALA A 741 6.25 24.33 -3.82
CA ALA A 741 6.88 25.22 -4.80
C ALA A 741 6.67 24.73 -6.25
N ILE A 742 6.79 23.42 -6.51
CA ILE A 742 6.52 22.83 -7.83
C ILE A 742 5.04 22.94 -8.19
N ALA A 743 4.11 22.68 -7.25
CA ALA A 743 2.68 22.81 -7.47
C ALA A 743 2.27 24.26 -7.81
N CYS A 744 2.79 25.25 -7.08
CA CYS A 744 2.59 26.68 -7.38
C CYS A 744 3.16 27.05 -8.77
N PHE A 745 4.31 26.50 -9.15
CA PHE A 745 4.90 26.73 -10.47
C PHE A 745 4.04 26.12 -11.61
N GLY A 746 3.51 24.92 -11.44
CA GLY A 746 2.55 24.31 -12.37
C GLY A 746 1.28 25.13 -12.54
N ALA A 747 0.65 25.50 -11.42
CA ALA A 747 -0.63 26.23 -11.40
C ALA A 747 -0.56 27.67 -11.96
N THR A 748 0.62 28.28 -12.00
CA THR A 748 0.88 29.61 -12.59
C THR A 748 1.40 29.54 -14.02
N SER A 749 2.34 28.64 -14.31
CA SER A 749 3.12 28.65 -15.55
C SER A 749 2.69 27.60 -16.58
N CYS A 750 1.92 26.58 -16.17
CA CYS A 750 1.42 25.53 -17.06
C CYS A 750 -0.10 25.60 -17.25
N ASP A 751 -0.84 25.49 -16.15
CA ASP A 751 -2.28 25.24 -16.21
C ASP A 751 -3.14 26.35 -16.83
N PRO A 752 -2.85 27.66 -16.65
CA PRO A 752 -3.63 28.72 -17.28
C PRO A 752 -3.55 28.73 -18.82
N TYR A 753 -2.49 28.15 -19.39
CA TYR A 753 -2.32 27.98 -20.83
C TYR A 753 -2.96 26.68 -21.35
N ARG A 754 -2.96 25.61 -20.54
CA ARG A 754 -3.64 24.35 -20.84
C ARG A 754 -5.17 24.47 -20.75
N HIS A 755 -5.65 25.16 -19.72
CA HIS A 755 -7.05 25.20 -19.29
C HIS A 755 -7.44 26.64 -18.92
N VAL A 756 -7.83 27.43 -19.91
CA VAL A 756 -8.00 28.89 -19.76
C VAL A 756 -9.13 29.24 -18.78
N ALA A 757 -10.20 28.44 -18.73
CA ALA A 757 -11.27 28.60 -17.75
C ALA A 757 -10.74 28.26 -16.32
N PRO A 758 -10.77 29.21 -15.35
CA PRO A 758 -10.27 28.95 -14.01
C PRO A 758 -10.99 27.79 -13.30
N PHE A 759 -12.29 27.66 -13.56
CA PHE A 759 -13.17 26.63 -13.02
C PHE A 759 -13.03 25.24 -13.68
N HIS A 760 -12.03 25.03 -14.55
CA HIS A 760 -11.75 23.72 -15.14
C HIS A 760 -11.30 22.73 -14.03
N PRO A 761 -11.82 21.49 -13.98
CA PRO A 761 -11.57 20.56 -12.86
C PRO A 761 -10.10 20.28 -12.53
N VAL A 762 -9.20 20.32 -13.54
CA VAL A 762 -7.75 20.18 -13.32
C VAL A 762 -7.20 21.34 -12.49
N ARG A 763 -7.61 22.58 -12.78
CA ARG A 763 -7.15 23.77 -12.04
C ARG A 763 -7.71 23.80 -10.63
N ALA A 764 -8.98 23.47 -10.44
CA ALA A 764 -9.57 23.34 -9.11
C ALA A 764 -8.85 22.28 -8.25
N LYS A 765 -8.47 21.13 -8.84
CA LYS A 765 -7.62 20.12 -8.18
C LYS A 765 -6.23 20.66 -7.84
N GLY A 766 -5.62 21.45 -8.73
CA GLY A 766 -4.34 22.13 -8.48
C GLY A 766 -4.39 23.10 -7.29
N LEU A 767 -5.44 23.93 -7.20
CA LEU A 767 -5.68 24.80 -6.03
C LEU A 767 -5.78 23.99 -4.73
N PHE A 768 -6.47 22.84 -4.77
CA PHE A 768 -6.64 21.98 -3.59
C PHE A 768 -5.35 21.26 -3.19
N LEU A 769 -4.52 20.85 -4.17
CA LEU A 769 -3.19 20.30 -3.90
C LEU A 769 -2.30 21.33 -3.18
N ILE A 770 -2.28 22.58 -3.66
CA ILE A 770 -1.55 23.68 -3.01
C ILE A 770 -2.07 23.92 -1.58
N GLY A 771 -3.39 23.94 -1.37
CA GLY A 771 -4.01 24.04 -0.03
C GLY A 771 -3.61 22.89 0.91
N LYS A 772 -3.65 21.64 0.44
CA LYS A 772 -3.18 20.46 1.20
C LYS A 772 -1.70 20.57 1.55
N LEU A 773 -0.86 21.05 0.65
CA LEU A 773 0.58 21.18 0.88
C LEU A 773 0.89 22.30 1.89
N LEU A 774 0.22 23.46 1.79
CA LEU A 774 0.29 24.54 2.79
C LEU A 774 -0.10 24.07 4.20
N ALA A 775 -1.14 23.23 4.31
CA ALA A 775 -1.57 22.68 5.60
C ALA A 775 -0.51 21.76 6.25
N ASN A 776 0.37 21.14 5.46
CA ASN A 776 1.48 20.34 5.98
C ASN A 776 2.69 21.23 6.32
N THR A 777 3.08 22.16 5.44
CA THR A 777 4.23 23.06 5.69
C THR A 777 4.05 23.97 6.90
N ALA A 778 2.81 24.32 7.26
CA ALA A 778 2.53 25.15 8.44
C ALA A 778 3.03 24.52 9.75
N ALA A 779 2.89 23.20 9.91
CA ALA A 779 3.34 22.48 11.10
C ALA A 779 4.87 22.45 11.21
N ASP A 780 5.56 22.16 10.11
CA ASP A 780 7.03 22.15 10.05
C ASP A 780 7.61 23.56 10.29
N THR A 781 6.98 24.59 9.72
CA THR A 781 7.40 26.00 9.90
C THR A 781 7.28 26.41 11.37
N ALA A 782 6.19 26.02 12.04
CA ALA A 782 6.01 26.27 13.47
C ALA A 782 7.03 25.52 14.34
N ALA A 783 7.27 24.23 14.08
CA ALA A 783 8.23 23.41 14.83
C ALA A 783 9.68 23.92 14.71
N LEU A 784 10.09 24.39 13.51
CA LEU A 784 11.40 25.01 13.33
C LEU A 784 11.49 26.39 14.02
N SER A 785 10.41 27.18 14.04
CA SER A 785 10.42 28.50 14.70
C SER A 785 10.68 28.43 16.21
N ALA A 786 10.35 27.30 16.85
CA ALA A 786 10.66 27.03 18.26
C ALA A 786 12.09 26.50 18.50
N SER A 787 12.85 26.19 17.43
CA SER A 787 14.08 25.38 17.49
C SER A 787 15.32 26.20 17.08
N VAL A 788 15.81 27.05 17.98
CA VAL A 788 16.82 28.09 17.71
C VAL A 788 18.19 27.57 17.21
N GLU A 789 18.55 26.30 17.47
CA GLU A 789 19.92 25.78 17.26
C GLU A 789 20.07 24.68 16.18
N ALA A 790 19.08 24.50 15.29
CA ALA A 790 19.01 23.35 14.38
C ALA A 790 19.48 23.61 12.92
N MET A 791 20.59 24.33 12.68
CA MET A 791 21.14 24.51 11.32
C MET A 791 22.67 24.45 11.20
N VAL A 792 23.19 23.25 10.91
CA VAL A 792 24.45 23.06 10.16
C VAL A 792 24.21 22.01 9.07
N SER A 793 24.76 22.27 7.87
CA SER A 793 24.83 21.37 6.70
C SER A 793 23.54 20.77 6.09
N LYS A 794 22.78 21.57 5.33
CA LYS A 794 22.07 21.11 4.10
C LYS A 794 21.54 22.26 3.20
N GLY A 795 22.42 22.83 2.38
CA GLY A 795 22.06 23.63 1.19
C GLY A 795 21.48 25.05 1.42
N ASN A 796 22.03 26.03 0.70
CA ASN A 796 21.54 27.43 0.68
C ASN A 796 20.05 27.54 0.23
N PHE A 797 19.59 26.60 -0.58
CA PHE A 797 18.23 26.58 -1.13
C PHE A 797 17.14 26.32 -0.09
N SER A 798 17.33 25.34 0.79
CA SER A 798 16.34 25.01 1.83
C SER A 798 16.16 26.15 2.83
N GLN A 799 17.20 26.95 3.06
CA GLN A 799 17.13 28.16 3.89
C GLN A 799 16.31 29.27 3.21
N LYS A 800 16.55 29.56 1.93
CA LYS A 800 15.73 30.50 1.13
C LYS A 800 14.26 30.07 1.07
N ALA A 801 14.01 28.77 0.89
CA ALA A 801 12.67 28.20 0.83
C ALA A 801 11.93 28.33 2.17
N LEU A 802 12.59 28.03 3.30
CA LEU A 802 12.05 28.21 4.64
C LEU A 802 11.73 29.68 4.94
N HIS A 803 12.64 30.62 4.62
CA HIS A 803 12.42 32.06 4.80
C HIS A 803 11.18 32.53 4.01
N THR A 804 11.05 32.08 2.77
CA THR A 804 9.90 32.40 1.90
C THR A 804 8.59 31.95 2.57
N LEU A 805 8.56 30.76 3.20
CA LEU A 805 7.39 30.24 3.91
C LEU A 805 7.13 30.90 5.28
N GLN A 806 8.14 31.50 5.90
CA GLN A 806 7.99 32.28 7.14
C GLN A 806 7.40 33.68 6.88
N GLU A 807 7.58 34.24 5.68
CA GLU A 807 6.99 35.52 5.27
C GLU A 807 5.55 35.39 4.72
N ILE A 808 5.08 34.17 4.47
CA ILE A 808 3.75 33.86 3.94
C ILE A 808 2.78 33.54 5.08
N ASP A 809 1.63 34.21 5.11
CA ASP A 809 0.47 33.74 5.89
C ASP A 809 -0.14 32.51 5.19
N GLN A 810 0.42 31.34 5.53
CA GLN A 810 0.03 30.05 4.95
C GLN A 810 -1.44 29.70 5.24
N VAL A 811 -2.01 30.21 6.35
CA VAL A 811 -3.38 29.92 6.77
C VAL A 811 -4.38 30.75 5.95
N SER A 812 -4.18 32.05 5.82
CA SER A 812 -5.03 32.91 4.99
C SER A 812 -4.88 32.60 3.50
N LEU A 813 -3.67 32.26 3.03
CA LEU A 813 -3.46 31.79 1.66
C LEU A 813 -4.25 30.51 1.39
N CYS A 814 -4.15 29.50 2.27
CA CYS A 814 -4.93 28.27 2.15
C CYS A 814 -6.44 28.57 2.17
N GLN A 815 -6.92 29.39 3.11
CA GLN A 815 -8.32 29.79 3.21
C GLN A 815 -8.86 30.41 1.91
N MET A 816 -8.08 31.28 1.27
CA MET A 816 -8.44 31.91 0.00
C MET A 816 -8.50 30.89 -1.15
N LEU A 817 -7.52 29.98 -1.25
CA LEU A 817 -7.52 28.92 -2.26
C LEU A 817 -8.74 27.99 -2.14
N LEU A 818 -9.13 27.65 -0.91
CA LEU A 818 -10.35 26.86 -0.65
C LEU A 818 -11.61 27.62 -1.05
N LEU A 819 -11.72 28.91 -0.71
CA LEU A 819 -12.86 29.74 -1.11
C LEU A 819 -12.98 29.90 -2.63
N MET A 820 -11.85 30.00 -3.36
CA MET A 820 -11.83 30.00 -4.83
C MET A 820 -12.44 28.73 -5.42
N ILE A 821 -12.15 27.54 -4.86
CA ILE A 821 -12.75 26.27 -5.30
C ILE A 821 -14.27 26.28 -5.10
N LEU A 822 -14.74 26.74 -3.94
CA LEU A 822 -16.17 26.79 -3.61
C LEU A 822 -16.96 27.80 -4.46
N GLN A 823 -16.34 28.94 -4.83
CA GLN A 823 -16.91 29.91 -5.79
C GLN A 823 -16.93 29.39 -7.23
N GLN A 824 -15.95 28.57 -7.62
CA GLN A 824 -15.86 28.01 -8.98
C GLN A 824 -16.76 26.77 -9.19
N THR A 825 -17.19 26.13 -8.10
CA THR A 825 -18.09 24.96 -8.09
C THR A 825 -19.49 25.36 -8.57
N PRO A 826 -20.17 24.58 -9.43
CA PRO A 826 -21.53 24.87 -9.86
C PRO A 826 -22.53 25.02 -8.69
N GLU A 827 -23.44 25.99 -8.80
CA GLU A 827 -24.43 26.27 -7.77
C GLU A 827 -25.30 25.04 -7.46
N GLY A 828 -25.58 24.80 -6.18
CA GLY A 828 -26.28 23.60 -5.70
C GLY A 828 -25.40 22.35 -5.56
N TYR A 829 -24.22 22.26 -6.19
CA TYR A 829 -23.39 21.05 -6.18
C TYR A 829 -22.28 21.03 -5.12
N ASN A 830 -22.10 22.11 -4.35
CA ASN A 830 -21.08 22.21 -3.30
C ASN A 830 -21.15 21.07 -2.25
N ALA A 831 -22.35 20.53 -1.97
CA ALA A 831 -22.57 19.40 -1.06
C ALA A 831 -22.53 18.01 -1.72
N GLU A 832 -22.26 17.93 -3.03
CA GLU A 832 -22.18 16.67 -3.77
C GLU A 832 -20.81 16.40 -4.39
N TRP A 833 -20.08 17.44 -4.83
CA TRP A 833 -18.74 17.26 -5.39
C TRP A 833 -17.71 17.03 -4.29
N GLU A 834 -17.01 15.91 -4.38
CA GLU A 834 -15.95 15.50 -3.46
C GLU A 834 -14.91 16.59 -3.18
N LEU A 835 -14.50 17.33 -4.22
CA LEU A 835 -13.51 18.41 -4.07
C LEU A 835 -14.05 19.59 -3.26
N SER A 836 -15.32 19.98 -3.43
CA SER A 836 -15.93 21.05 -2.65
C SER A 836 -16.32 20.59 -1.25
N ILE A 837 -16.62 19.31 -1.04
CA ILE A 837 -16.81 18.72 0.29
C ILE A 837 -15.50 18.82 1.09
N SER A 838 -14.40 18.25 0.59
CA SER A 838 -13.11 18.29 1.31
C SER A 838 -12.50 19.69 1.40
N ALA A 839 -12.80 20.59 0.45
CA ALA A 839 -12.44 22.00 0.60
C ALA A 839 -13.28 22.71 1.68
N SER A 840 -14.55 22.34 1.85
CA SER A 840 -15.42 22.86 2.93
C SER A 840 -15.02 22.31 4.31
N GLU A 841 -14.62 21.04 4.39
CA GLU A 841 -14.11 20.40 5.61
C GLU A 841 -12.85 21.13 6.11
N MET A 842 -11.81 21.25 5.27
CA MET A 842 -10.58 21.97 5.61
C MET A 842 -10.83 23.46 5.93
N LEU A 843 -11.79 24.09 5.25
CA LEU A 843 -12.18 25.48 5.53
C LEU A 843 -12.85 25.60 6.91
N ASN A 844 -13.65 24.62 7.34
CA ASN A 844 -14.26 24.59 8.66
C ASN A 844 -13.21 24.43 9.78
N ASP A 845 -12.15 23.65 9.55
CA ASP A 845 -11.03 23.53 10.49
C ASP A 845 -10.28 24.86 10.63
N ILE A 846 -9.98 25.52 9.51
CA ILE A 846 -9.34 26.85 9.48
C ILE A 846 -10.20 27.93 10.17
N ASN A 847 -11.53 27.84 10.05
CA ASN A 847 -12.47 28.76 10.70
C ASN A 847 -12.58 28.56 12.23
N GLN A 848 -12.04 27.48 12.80
CA GLN A 848 -12.00 27.23 14.25
C GLN A 848 -10.71 27.79 14.91
N LEU A 849 -9.76 28.31 14.12
CA LEU A 849 -8.51 28.88 14.64
C LEU A 849 -8.76 30.26 15.28
N PRO A 850 -8.32 30.50 16.53
CA PRO A 850 -8.58 31.75 17.23
C PRO A 850 -7.70 32.91 16.72
N GLY A 851 -8.18 34.15 16.92
CA GLY A 851 -7.38 35.37 16.76
C GLY A 851 -7.14 35.81 15.31
N ARG A 852 -8.10 35.58 14.40
CA ARG A 852 -8.00 35.87 12.96
C ARG A 852 -9.06 36.88 12.45
N ASP A 853 -9.59 37.71 13.34
CA ASP A 853 -10.74 38.60 13.04
C ASP A 853 -10.45 39.63 11.95
N GLN A 854 -9.20 40.11 11.84
CA GLN A 854 -8.78 41.09 10.83
C GLN A 854 -8.66 40.44 9.44
N GLU A 855 -8.08 39.25 9.37
CA GLU A 855 -7.92 38.45 8.16
C GLU A 855 -9.29 38.02 7.65
N LEU A 856 -10.14 37.51 8.54
CA LEU A 856 -11.53 37.15 8.23
C LEU A 856 -12.35 38.33 7.72
N SER A 857 -12.10 39.56 8.19
CA SER A 857 -12.77 40.76 7.66
C SER A 857 -12.44 40.99 6.17
N LEU A 858 -11.15 40.96 5.82
CA LEU A 858 -10.70 41.15 4.43
C LEU A 858 -11.10 40.00 3.50
N ILE A 859 -11.00 38.76 3.98
CA ILE A 859 -11.42 37.55 3.26
C ILE A 859 -12.94 37.57 3.00
N ASN A 860 -13.76 37.99 3.96
CA ASN A 860 -15.20 38.13 3.76
C ASN A 860 -15.57 39.29 2.83
N ALA A 861 -14.84 40.41 2.86
CA ALA A 861 -15.03 41.50 1.90
C ALA A 861 -14.75 41.04 0.45
N TRP A 862 -13.62 40.35 0.23
CA TRP A 862 -13.30 39.73 -1.07
C TRP A 862 -14.35 38.69 -1.48
N ARG A 863 -14.87 37.90 -0.54
CA ARG A 863 -15.91 36.89 -0.82
C ARG A 863 -17.24 37.51 -1.26
N GLN A 864 -17.57 38.71 -0.78
CA GLN A 864 -18.80 39.43 -1.14
C GLN A 864 -18.67 40.16 -2.48
N ASP A 865 -17.56 40.86 -2.70
CA ASP A 865 -17.26 41.51 -3.98
C ASP A 865 -15.76 41.34 -4.33
N PRO A 866 -15.39 40.34 -5.13
CA PRO A 866 -14.01 40.18 -5.61
C PRO A 866 -13.54 41.30 -6.54
N SER A 867 -14.45 42.14 -7.05
CA SER A 867 -14.16 43.14 -8.08
C SER A 867 -13.82 44.54 -7.54
N SER A 868 -14.07 44.81 -6.25
CA SER A 868 -13.70 46.09 -5.61
C SER A 868 -12.18 46.33 -5.65
N ASP A 869 -11.74 47.60 -5.64
CA ASP A 869 -10.30 47.92 -5.63
C ASP A 869 -9.60 47.42 -4.36
N GLN A 870 -10.30 47.42 -3.21
CA GLN A 870 -9.78 46.88 -1.95
C GLN A 870 -9.64 45.35 -2.02
N SER A 871 -10.65 44.67 -2.59
CA SER A 871 -10.64 43.22 -2.77
C SER A 871 -9.54 42.76 -3.72
N ARG A 872 -9.34 43.49 -4.84
CA ARG A 872 -8.24 43.23 -5.77
C ARG A 872 -6.87 43.46 -5.11
N ALA A 873 -6.64 44.61 -4.47
CA ALA A 873 -5.38 44.88 -3.79
C ALA A 873 -5.07 43.85 -2.67
N PHE A 874 -6.09 43.38 -1.95
CA PHE A 874 -5.95 42.29 -0.99
C PHE A 874 -5.59 40.96 -1.65
N PHE A 875 -6.28 40.57 -2.74
CA PHE A 875 -6.02 39.34 -3.47
C PHE A 875 -4.61 39.33 -4.11
N ASP A 876 -4.20 40.44 -4.70
CA ASP A 876 -2.87 40.64 -5.28
C ASP A 876 -1.76 40.44 -4.22
N TYR A 877 -1.97 40.98 -3.01
CA TYR A 877 -1.01 40.88 -1.91
C TYR A 877 -1.04 39.52 -1.19
N ALA A 878 -2.22 39.01 -0.84
CA ALA A 878 -2.38 37.82 0.00
C ALA A 878 -2.35 36.50 -0.78
N VAL A 879 -2.66 36.52 -2.08
CA VAL A 879 -2.65 35.33 -2.95
C VAL A 879 -1.57 35.44 -4.02
N LEU A 880 -1.67 36.41 -4.93
CA LEU A 880 -0.84 36.40 -6.15
C LEU A 880 0.64 36.59 -5.86
N LYS A 881 1.02 37.57 -5.05
CA LYS A 881 2.41 37.80 -4.63
C LYS A 881 3.03 36.56 -3.97
N GLN A 882 2.26 35.87 -3.13
CA GLN A 882 2.74 34.73 -2.34
C GLN A 882 2.93 33.48 -3.23
N VAL A 883 1.97 33.25 -4.13
CA VAL A 883 2.05 32.14 -5.10
C VAL A 883 3.13 32.40 -6.16
N ASP A 884 3.29 33.63 -6.66
CA ASP A 884 4.37 33.97 -7.60
C ASP A 884 5.77 33.81 -6.95
N ALA A 885 5.91 34.06 -5.64
CA ALA A 885 7.14 33.80 -4.89
C ALA A 885 7.43 32.28 -4.78
N LEU A 886 6.43 31.48 -4.39
CA LEU A 886 6.55 30.01 -4.34
C LEU A 886 6.81 29.39 -5.72
N ALA A 887 6.17 29.92 -6.77
CA ALA A 887 6.39 29.50 -8.16
C ALA A 887 7.81 29.81 -8.65
N SER A 888 8.33 31.00 -8.32
CA SER A 888 9.70 31.40 -8.63
C SER A 888 10.72 30.47 -7.97
N LEU A 889 10.50 30.14 -6.69
CA LEU A 889 11.28 29.13 -5.96
C LEU A 889 11.17 27.74 -6.61
N GLY A 890 9.98 27.34 -7.07
CA GLY A 890 9.77 26.05 -7.74
C GLY A 890 10.60 25.91 -9.03
N HIS A 891 10.66 26.96 -9.84
CA HIS A 891 11.53 27.01 -11.01
C HIS A 891 13.01 26.87 -10.64
N GLU A 892 13.48 27.56 -9.60
CA GLU A 892 14.87 27.45 -9.14
C GLU A 892 15.22 26.04 -8.60
N ILE A 893 14.26 25.37 -7.95
CA ILE A 893 14.39 23.97 -7.48
C ILE A 893 14.55 23.02 -8.68
N LEU A 894 13.69 23.14 -9.70
CA LEU A 894 13.76 22.31 -10.91
C LEU A 894 15.09 22.47 -11.66
N VAL A 895 15.62 23.69 -11.75
CA VAL A 895 16.93 23.97 -12.36
C VAL A 895 18.08 23.41 -11.51
N THR A 896 17.95 23.41 -10.18
CA THR A 896 19.03 23.03 -9.26
C THR A 896 19.13 21.52 -9.04
N ASP A 897 18.01 20.84 -8.83
CA ASP A 897 17.94 19.40 -8.55
C ASP A 897 17.86 18.60 -9.87
N PHE A 898 16.82 18.85 -10.69
CA PHE A 898 16.56 18.09 -11.92
C PHE A 898 17.30 18.61 -13.17
N GLY A 899 17.85 19.83 -13.14
CA GLY A 899 18.49 20.48 -14.28
C GLY A 899 19.95 20.10 -14.58
N ARG A 900 20.50 19.09 -13.90
CA ARG A 900 21.90 18.65 -13.99
C ARG A 900 22.05 17.24 -14.59
#